data_AF-A0A6L9W1J8-F1
#
_entry.id   AF-A0A6L9W1J8-F1
#
_cell.length_a   1.000
_cell.length_b   1.000
_cell.length_c   1.000
_cell.angle_alpha   90.00
_cell.angle_beta   90.00
_cell.angle_gamma   90.00
#
_symmetry.space_group_name_H-M   'P 1'
#
loop_
_entity.id
_entity.type
_entity.pdbx_description
1 polymer ?
#
loop_
_entity_poly.entity_id
_entity_poly.type
_entity_poly.pdbx_seq_one_letter_code
_entity_poly.pdbx_strand_id
1 'polypeptide(L)'
;MVFSKILRAGEGKLVRRLSRIADAVESIADDYTDLTDAELRAKTDEFKERHADGESLDALLPEAFAVVREAATRTLGQRHFRVQLMGGAALHLGNIAEMRTGEGKTLTGVLPAYLNALTGKGVHVVTVNDYLAKRDAEWMGRVHRFLGLSVGTILSGQTPAERREHYAADITYGTNNEFGFDYLRDNMAWSKADLVQRGHHYAIVDEVDSILIDEARTPLIISGPAETAGKWYLEFARIVPMMKRDVHYEVEEAKRTVAVTEEGVEFVEDQLGIDNLYEAVNTPLIGYLNNALKAKELFKKDQQYIVSNGEVLIVDEFTGRVLAGRRYNEGMHQAIEAKEKVKIKDENQTLATITLQNYFRLYEKLSGMTGTAQTEAAELHQTYKLGVVPIPTNRPMVRQDRSDVIYKTEQAKFEAVVEDIAERHEVGQPVLVGTASVEKSELLAKFLLKRGIPHEVLNAKNHAREATIIAQAGRPGAVTVATNMAGRGTDIQLGGSADFIADETLRARGLSPSETPEEYEAAWDEALEVAKAQVKAEHEAVTEAGGLYVLGTERHESRRIDNQLRGRSGRQGDPGESRFYLSLGDDLMRRFNGPMLESMMNTLRVPDDQPIESKMVTRAILSAQTQVEQQNHEVRKDVLKYDEVLNRQRTVIYDERRKVLDGADLHEQVRTMVDDVVAAYVDGATETGYAEDWDLEQLWTGLKALYPVGPTIDELVDQVAGGEQTDLTPGSLKQALLDDVHRAYADREAKLGAEVMRELERRVLLSVMDRKWREHLYEMDYLRAGIHLRAMANRDPVVEYQREGYDMFVAMLDGIKEESVGFLFNLEVKTKDEQEAEAKAKQAEAEAKALAAAQEGTAKVLARQAAAAKAAGGTTAPAPAPATTPAPATARRTKPAAAPAAPAAPVAAEPAPSGTGPELAVKGLDQPRPPENLTYSAPSLDASAADGGRAKAAKTATVSGTKETPRNAPCPCGSGKKYKQCHGGAGAN
;
A
#
# COMPACT_ATOMS: atom_id res chain seq x y z
N MET A 1 -20.54 -17.17 -31.98
CA MET A 1 -20.13 -18.60 -31.93
C MET A 1 -18.90 -18.93 -32.78
N VAL A 2 -18.73 -18.35 -33.99
CA VAL A 2 -17.55 -18.62 -34.83
C VAL A 2 -16.30 -17.88 -34.31
N PHE A 3 -16.41 -16.58 -33.98
CA PHE A 3 -15.33 -15.80 -33.35
C PHE A 3 -14.86 -16.38 -32.00
N SER A 4 -15.80 -16.84 -31.16
CA SER A 4 -15.47 -17.52 -29.89
C SER A 4 -14.76 -18.86 -30.08
N LYS A 5 -15.02 -19.60 -31.17
CA LYS A 5 -14.29 -20.84 -31.48
C LYS A 5 -12.87 -20.57 -32.02
N ILE A 6 -12.68 -19.45 -32.73
CA ILE A 6 -11.39 -19.03 -33.27
C ILE A 6 -10.47 -18.50 -32.16
N LEU A 7 -11.00 -17.68 -31.23
CA LEU A 7 -10.27 -17.27 -30.00
C LEU A 7 -9.92 -18.46 -29.10
N ARG A 8 -10.79 -19.49 -29.03
CA ARG A 8 -10.58 -20.72 -28.26
C ARG A 8 -9.75 -21.80 -28.97
N ALA A 9 -9.25 -21.54 -30.18
CA ALA A 9 -8.57 -22.56 -30.99
C ALA A 9 -7.23 -23.05 -30.37
N GLY A 10 -6.70 -22.37 -29.34
CA GLY A 10 -5.54 -22.80 -28.56
C GLY A 10 -5.85 -23.40 -27.18
N GLU A 11 -6.92 -22.97 -26.50
CA GLU A 11 -7.27 -23.38 -25.13
C GLU A 11 -7.47 -24.90 -25.01
N GLY A 12 -8.18 -25.51 -25.97
CA GLY A 12 -8.40 -26.95 -25.98
C GLY A 12 -7.12 -27.79 -26.15
N LYS A 13 -6.07 -27.23 -26.79
CA LYS A 13 -4.76 -27.89 -26.91
C LYS A 13 -4.00 -27.83 -25.58
N LEU A 14 -4.06 -26.69 -24.89
CA LEU A 14 -3.42 -26.51 -23.59
C LEU A 14 -4.09 -27.39 -22.52
N VAL A 15 -5.42 -27.40 -22.43
CA VAL A 15 -6.15 -28.28 -21.50
C VAL A 15 -5.81 -29.76 -21.73
N ARG A 16 -5.67 -30.20 -22.99
CA ARG A 16 -5.20 -31.56 -23.30
C ARG A 16 -3.76 -31.81 -22.85
N ARG A 17 -2.87 -30.82 -22.98
CA ARG A 17 -1.48 -30.92 -22.47
C ARG A 17 -1.49 -31.05 -20.94
N LEU A 18 -2.25 -30.22 -20.24
CA LEU A 18 -2.40 -30.28 -18.78
C LEU A 18 -2.97 -31.62 -18.31
N SER A 19 -3.97 -32.15 -19.04
CA SER A 19 -4.55 -33.46 -18.78
C SER A 19 -3.51 -34.59 -18.90
N ARG A 20 -2.63 -34.54 -19.90
CA ARG A 20 -1.52 -35.51 -20.03
C ARG A 20 -0.48 -35.39 -18.93
N ILE A 21 -0.18 -34.16 -18.47
CA ILE A 21 0.71 -33.95 -17.33
C ILE A 21 0.09 -34.57 -16.07
N ALA A 22 -1.21 -34.35 -15.84
CA ALA A 22 -1.93 -35.00 -14.74
C ALA A 22 -1.91 -36.53 -14.87
N ASP A 23 -2.06 -37.09 -16.07
CA ASP A 23 -1.92 -38.54 -16.32
C ASP A 23 -0.53 -39.05 -15.92
N ALA A 24 0.53 -38.32 -16.28
CA ALA A 24 1.90 -38.69 -15.95
C ALA A 24 2.13 -38.70 -14.43
N VAL A 25 1.68 -37.65 -13.72
CA VAL A 25 1.74 -37.59 -12.25
C VAL A 25 0.96 -38.74 -11.62
N GLU A 26 -0.25 -39.02 -12.10
CA GLU A 26 -1.09 -40.10 -11.56
C GLU A 26 -0.46 -41.48 -11.80
N SER A 27 0.21 -41.69 -12.93
CA SER A 27 0.82 -42.98 -13.26
C SER A 27 2.00 -43.38 -12.37
N ILE A 28 2.66 -42.41 -11.75
CA ILE A 28 3.81 -42.64 -10.86
C ILE A 28 3.48 -42.37 -9.38
N ALA A 29 2.25 -41.94 -9.07
CA ALA A 29 1.90 -41.47 -7.73
C ALA A 29 2.04 -42.57 -6.66
N ASP A 30 1.78 -43.82 -7.02
CA ASP A 30 1.83 -44.95 -6.09
C ASP A 30 3.27 -45.31 -5.70
N ASP A 31 4.27 -45.01 -6.55
CA ASP A 31 5.71 -45.21 -6.26
C ASP A 31 6.19 -44.41 -5.03
N TYR A 32 5.48 -43.34 -4.68
CA TYR A 32 5.80 -42.46 -3.55
C TYR A 32 5.04 -42.82 -2.28
N THR A 33 4.00 -43.66 -2.37
CA THR A 33 3.19 -44.05 -1.21
C THR A 33 3.96 -44.94 -0.24
N ASP A 34 4.84 -45.80 -0.76
CA ASP A 34 5.66 -46.73 0.03
C ASP A 34 6.90 -46.07 0.66
N LEU A 35 7.24 -44.83 0.27
CA LEU A 35 8.37 -44.11 0.84
C LEU A 35 8.10 -43.73 2.30
N THR A 36 9.13 -43.80 3.14
CA THR A 36 9.09 -43.21 4.49
C THR A 36 9.06 -41.69 4.42
N ASP A 37 8.65 -41.03 5.50
CA ASP A 37 8.64 -39.56 5.57
C ASP A 37 10.04 -38.96 5.34
N ALA A 38 11.09 -39.64 5.80
CA ALA A 38 12.48 -39.23 5.58
C ALA A 38 12.89 -39.35 4.11
N GLU A 39 12.52 -40.43 3.43
CA GLU A 39 12.79 -40.63 2.00
C GLU A 39 12.01 -39.63 1.14
N LEU A 40 10.75 -39.38 1.49
CA LEU A 40 9.91 -38.41 0.78
C LEU A 40 10.44 -36.97 0.94
N ARG A 41 10.95 -36.62 2.12
CA ARG A 41 11.65 -35.35 2.34
C ARG A 41 12.98 -35.27 1.57
N ALA A 42 13.74 -36.37 1.51
CA ALA A 42 15.03 -36.43 0.81
C ALA A 42 14.89 -36.20 -0.70
N LYS A 43 13.71 -36.45 -1.29
CA LYS A 43 13.43 -36.09 -2.69
C LYS A 43 13.64 -34.61 -3.01
N THR A 44 13.43 -33.72 -2.04
CA THR A 44 13.70 -32.29 -2.26
C THR A 44 15.19 -32.03 -2.53
N ASP A 45 16.09 -32.67 -1.78
CA ASP A 45 17.53 -32.50 -1.98
C ASP A 45 17.97 -33.15 -3.31
N GLU A 46 17.42 -34.33 -3.63
CA GLU A 46 17.62 -35.00 -4.93
C GLU A 46 17.19 -34.12 -6.11
N PHE A 47 16.01 -33.49 -6.05
CA PHE A 47 15.54 -32.62 -7.13
C PHE A 47 16.33 -31.32 -7.24
N LYS A 48 16.79 -30.76 -6.12
CA LYS A 48 17.70 -29.59 -6.12
C LYS A 48 19.03 -29.93 -6.80
N GLU A 49 19.60 -31.09 -6.50
CA GLU A 49 20.84 -31.59 -7.14
C GLU A 49 20.64 -31.82 -8.64
N ARG A 50 19.59 -32.57 -9.04
CA ARG A 50 19.25 -32.80 -10.45
C ARG A 50 19.03 -31.51 -11.24
N HIS A 51 18.38 -30.52 -10.62
CA HIS A 51 18.19 -29.21 -11.23
C HIS A 51 19.52 -28.45 -11.40
N ALA A 52 20.38 -28.50 -10.39
CA ALA A 52 21.73 -27.92 -10.46
C ALA A 52 22.60 -28.60 -11.55
N ASP A 53 22.40 -29.90 -11.78
CA ASP A 53 23.03 -30.68 -12.85
C ASP A 53 22.47 -30.38 -14.26
N GLY A 54 21.45 -29.52 -14.36
CA GLY A 54 20.92 -29.00 -15.62
C GLY A 54 19.58 -29.59 -16.06
N GLU A 55 18.94 -30.46 -15.25
CA GLU A 55 17.58 -30.92 -15.52
C GLU A 55 16.57 -29.77 -15.36
N SER A 56 15.63 -29.62 -16.30
CA SER A 56 14.67 -28.53 -16.27
C SER A 56 13.54 -28.80 -15.27
N LEU A 57 12.95 -27.73 -14.70
CA LEU A 57 11.78 -27.86 -13.83
C LEU A 57 10.59 -28.54 -14.55
N ASP A 58 10.44 -28.33 -15.86
CA ASP A 58 9.44 -29.00 -16.69
C ASP A 58 9.59 -30.52 -16.69
N ALA A 59 10.83 -31.03 -16.66
CA ALA A 59 11.12 -32.47 -16.63
C ALA A 59 10.87 -33.06 -15.24
N LEU A 60 11.24 -32.32 -14.19
CA LEU A 60 11.02 -32.70 -12.79
C LEU A 60 9.55 -32.65 -12.37
N LEU A 61 8.71 -31.90 -13.11
CA LEU A 61 7.33 -31.61 -12.73
C LEU A 61 6.52 -32.85 -12.32
N PRO A 62 6.48 -33.95 -13.09
CA PRO A 62 5.65 -35.10 -12.71
C PRO A 62 6.04 -35.70 -11.36
N GLU A 63 7.34 -35.90 -11.14
CA GLU A 63 7.91 -36.48 -9.92
C GLU A 63 7.69 -35.53 -8.73
N ALA A 64 8.02 -34.25 -8.88
CA ALA A 64 7.83 -33.23 -7.86
C ALA A 64 6.35 -33.11 -7.45
N PHE A 65 5.43 -33.16 -8.41
CA PHE A 65 3.99 -33.09 -8.12
C PHE A 65 3.50 -34.35 -7.42
N ALA A 66 4.02 -35.54 -7.76
CA ALA A 66 3.69 -36.78 -7.07
C ALA A 66 4.16 -36.73 -5.59
N VAL A 67 5.39 -36.25 -5.35
CA VAL A 67 5.94 -36.04 -4.00
C VAL A 67 5.08 -35.08 -3.18
N VAL A 68 4.72 -33.92 -3.75
CA VAL A 68 3.87 -32.92 -3.07
C VAL A 68 2.47 -33.47 -2.80
N ARG A 69 1.90 -34.23 -3.73
CA ARG A 69 0.58 -34.85 -3.57
C ARG A 69 0.56 -35.85 -2.41
N GLU A 70 1.60 -36.66 -2.29
CA GLU A 70 1.73 -37.60 -1.18
C GLU A 70 1.95 -36.85 0.15
N ALA A 71 2.83 -35.84 0.17
CA ALA A 71 3.05 -35.02 1.36
C ALA A 71 1.77 -34.30 1.83
N ALA A 72 0.96 -33.76 0.93
CA ALA A 72 -0.34 -33.17 1.27
C ALA A 72 -1.31 -34.21 1.84
N THR A 73 -1.29 -35.44 1.33
CA THR A 73 -2.10 -36.55 1.86
C THR A 73 -1.68 -36.87 3.30
N ARG A 74 -0.38 -37.00 3.58
CA ARG A 74 0.14 -37.32 4.93
C ARG A 74 -0.08 -36.21 5.96
N THR A 75 0.16 -34.96 5.56
CA THR A 75 0.14 -33.83 6.50
C THR A 75 -1.24 -33.19 6.68
N LEU A 76 -2.05 -33.15 5.62
CA LEU A 76 -3.35 -32.48 5.62
C LEU A 76 -4.53 -33.45 5.52
N GLY A 77 -4.29 -34.74 5.23
CA GLY A 77 -5.35 -35.70 4.91
C GLY A 77 -6.03 -35.44 3.57
N GLN A 78 -5.46 -34.57 2.72
CA GLN A 78 -6.07 -34.12 1.46
C GLN A 78 -5.19 -34.52 0.28
N ARG A 79 -5.65 -35.49 -0.50
CA ARG A 79 -4.98 -35.90 -1.74
C ARG A 79 -5.44 -35.02 -2.90
N HIS A 80 -4.51 -34.46 -3.68
CA HIS A 80 -4.88 -33.63 -4.82
C HIS A 80 -5.74 -34.38 -5.83
N PHE A 81 -6.80 -33.72 -6.30
CA PHE A 81 -7.62 -34.17 -7.43
C PHE A 81 -6.91 -33.95 -8.75
N ARG A 82 -7.33 -34.70 -9.78
CA ARG A 82 -6.84 -34.54 -11.16
C ARG A 82 -6.89 -33.09 -11.64
N VAL A 83 -7.99 -32.40 -11.37
CA VAL A 83 -8.18 -31.00 -11.80
C VAL A 83 -7.23 -30.03 -11.08
N GLN A 84 -6.80 -30.36 -9.86
CA GLN A 84 -5.79 -29.60 -9.12
C GLN A 84 -4.39 -29.86 -9.69
N LEU A 85 -4.08 -31.08 -10.14
CA LEU A 85 -2.83 -31.34 -10.87
C LEU A 85 -2.77 -30.55 -12.18
N MET A 86 -3.89 -30.49 -12.91
CA MET A 86 -4.01 -29.66 -14.12
C MET A 86 -3.84 -28.17 -13.82
N GLY A 87 -4.47 -27.67 -12.74
CA GLY A 87 -4.35 -26.29 -12.29
C GLY A 87 -2.92 -25.93 -11.89
N GLY A 88 -2.26 -26.79 -11.10
CA GLY A 88 -0.86 -26.60 -10.68
C GLY A 88 0.09 -26.55 -11.87
N ALA A 89 -0.12 -27.40 -12.88
CA ALA A 89 0.65 -27.38 -14.11
C ALA A 89 0.39 -26.11 -14.94
N ALA A 90 -0.85 -25.60 -14.97
CA ALA A 90 -1.17 -24.34 -15.64
C ALA A 90 -0.44 -23.15 -15.00
N LEU A 91 -0.43 -23.10 -13.66
CA LEU A 91 0.29 -22.10 -12.88
C LEU A 91 1.79 -22.15 -13.16
N HIS A 92 2.41 -23.33 -13.12
CA HIS A 92 3.84 -23.50 -13.39
C HIS A 92 4.24 -22.99 -14.78
N LEU A 93 3.38 -23.20 -15.78
CA LEU A 93 3.54 -22.74 -17.16
C LEU A 93 3.28 -21.24 -17.36
N GLY A 94 3.09 -20.46 -16.28
CA GLY A 94 2.89 -19.01 -16.34
C GLY A 94 1.51 -18.59 -16.83
N ASN A 95 0.47 -19.37 -16.50
CA ASN A 95 -0.91 -19.05 -16.87
C ASN A 95 -1.79 -18.78 -15.63
N ILE A 96 -2.98 -18.27 -15.90
CA ILE A 96 -4.06 -18.17 -14.93
C ILE A 96 -4.89 -19.44 -14.98
N ALA A 97 -4.97 -20.15 -13.86
CA ALA A 97 -5.86 -21.28 -13.67
C ALA A 97 -7.24 -20.78 -13.22
N GLU A 98 -8.23 -20.78 -14.13
CA GLU A 98 -9.62 -20.50 -13.75
C GLU A 98 -10.23 -21.79 -13.14
N MET A 99 -10.31 -21.81 -11.81
CA MET A 99 -10.84 -22.91 -11.00
C MET A 99 -11.98 -22.39 -10.13
N ARG A 100 -13.16 -23.01 -10.24
CA ARG A 100 -14.35 -22.59 -9.47
C ARG A 100 -14.08 -22.62 -7.96
N THR A 101 -14.81 -21.79 -7.22
CA THR A 101 -14.72 -21.75 -5.75
C THR A 101 -15.03 -23.14 -5.18
N GLY A 102 -14.22 -23.60 -4.22
CA GLY A 102 -14.34 -24.94 -3.65
C GLY A 102 -13.58 -26.04 -4.40
N GLU A 103 -12.90 -25.75 -5.52
CA GLU A 103 -12.02 -26.72 -6.20
C GLU A 103 -10.64 -26.88 -5.52
N GLY A 104 -10.38 -26.16 -4.42
CA GLY A 104 -9.12 -26.23 -3.67
C GLY A 104 -7.98 -25.44 -4.31
N LYS A 105 -8.21 -24.16 -4.62
CA LYS A 105 -7.21 -23.22 -5.19
C LYS A 105 -5.95 -23.14 -4.32
N THR A 106 -6.11 -22.93 -3.03
CA THR A 106 -5.00 -22.83 -2.06
C THR A 106 -4.11 -24.08 -2.08
N LEU A 107 -4.72 -25.28 -2.05
CA LEU A 107 -3.99 -26.56 -2.14
C LEU A 107 -3.34 -26.78 -3.53
N THR A 108 -3.97 -26.30 -4.59
CA THR A 108 -3.44 -26.35 -5.96
C THR A 108 -2.14 -25.56 -6.07
N GLY A 109 -2.06 -24.38 -5.43
CA GLY A 109 -0.88 -23.50 -5.45
C GLY A 109 0.38 -24.12 -4.84
N VAL A 110 0.24 -25.10 -3.95
CA VAL A 110 1.36 -25.82 -3.30
C VAL A 110 2.24 -26.53 -4.33
N LEU A 111 1.64 -27.12 -5.37
CA LEU A 111 2.35 -27.88 -6.41
C LEU A 111 3.39 -27.03 -7.16
N PRO A 112 3.00 -25.91 -7.84
CA PRO A 112 3.96 -25.06 -8.51
C PRO A 112 4.84 -24.28 -7.52
N ALA A 113 4.37 -23.94 -6.32
CA ALA A 113 5.21 -23.27 -5.33
C ALA A 113 6.40 -24.14 -4.93
N TYR A 114 6.17 -25.42 -4.63
CA TYR A 114 7.25 -26.38 -4.33
C TYR A 114 8.22 -26.53 -5.50
N LEU A 115 7.72 -26.82 -6.71
CA LEU A 115 8.57 -27.06 -7.88
C LEU A 115 9.48 -25.87 -8.19
N ASN A 116 8.95 -24.64 -8.09
CA ASN A 116 9.72 -23.43 -8.42
C ASN A 116 10.60 -22.94 -7.27
N ALA A 117 10.31 -23.35 -6.04
CA ALA A 117 11.17 -23.12 -4.88
C ALA A 117 12.47 -23.94 -4.94
N LEU A 118 12.52 -25.02 -5.72
CA LEU A 118 13.74 -25.82 -5.93
C LEU A 118 14.90 -25.01 -6.52
N THR A 119 14.64 -23.88 -7.17
CA THR A 119 15.70 -22.99 -7.70
C THR A 119 16.44 -22.22 -6.60
N GLY A 120 15.89 -22.15 -5.39
CA GLY A 120 16.43 -21.35 -4.28
C GLY A 120 16.30 -19.82 -4.45
N LYS A 121 15.66 -19.35 -5.53
CA LYS A 121 15.47 -17.92 -5.82
C LYS A 121 14.24 -17.29 -5.13
N GLY A 122 13.43 -18.10 -4.45
CA GLY A 122 12.20 -17.67 -3.78
C GLY A 122 10.96 -17.71 -4.68
N VAL A 123 9.80 -17.93 -4.05
CA VAL A 123 8.46 -17.86 -4.66
C VAL A 123 7.56 -16.98 -3.82
N HIS A 124 6.92 -15.98 -4.42
CA HIS A 124 5.94 -15.13 -3.74
C HIS A 124 4.53 -15.63 -4.01
N VAL A 125 3.78 -15.93 -2.95
CA VAL A 125 2.35 -16.27 -3.01
C VAL A 125 1.56 -15.07 -2.52
N VAL A 126 0.83 -14.43 -3.43
CA VAL A 126 0.13 -13.18 -3.14
C VAL A 126 -1.35 -13.47 -2.86
N THR A 127 -1.85 -12.94 -1.75
CA THR A 127 -3.27 -13.01 -1.35
C THR A 127 -3.86 -11.62 -1.20
N VAL A 128 -5.19 -11.53 -1.04
CA VAL A 128 -5.90 -10.25 -0.95
C VAL A 128 -5.78 -9.55 0.42
N ASN A 129 -5.40 -10.25 1.49
CA ASN A 129 -5.24 -9.65 2.81
C ASN A 129 -4.30 -10.46 3.73
N ASP A 130 -3.80 -9.80 4.78
CA ASP A 130 -2.86 -10.36 5.75
C ASP A 130 -3.38 -11.60 6.48
N TYR A 131 -4.70 -11.67 6.73
CA TYR A 131 -5.30 -12.84 7.37
C TYR A 131 -5.16 -14.09 6.51
N LEU A 132 -5.45 -13.99 5.21
CA LEU A 132 -5.30 -15.10 4.27
C LEU A 132 -3.84 -15.45 4.04
N ALA A 133 -2.95 -14.46 3.90
CA ALA A 133 -1.52 -14.69 3.80
C ALA A 133 -1.00 -15.51 4.98
N LYS A 134 -1.34 -15.09 6.21
CA LYS A 134 -0.94 -15.80 7.43
C LYS A 134 -1.53 -17.21 7.51
N ARG A 135 -2.85 -17.34 7.32
CA ARG A 135 -3.56 -18.62 7.38
C ARG A 135 -2.98 -19.61 6.38
N ASP A 136 -2.79 -19.19 5.14
CA ASP A 136 -2.36 -20.08 4.06
C ASP A 136 -0.88 -20.47 4.22
N ALA A 137 -0.03 -19.55 4.68
CA ALA A 137 1.35 -19.86 5.04
C ALA A 137 1.44 -20.88 6.19
N GLU A 138 0.61 -20.74 7.23
CA GLU A 138 0.58 -21.68 8.35
C GLU A 138 0.04 -23.04 7.92
N TRP A 139 -1.06 -23.05 7.14
CA TRP A 139 -1.77 -24.26 6.73
C TRP A 139 -1.04 -25.03 5.62
N MET A 140 -0.80 -24.41 4.46
CA MET A 140 -0.10 -25.05 3.34
C MET A 140 1.40 -25.20 3.61
N GLY A 141 1.98 -24.30 4.41
CA GLY A 141 3.38 -24.42 4.82
C GLY A 141 3.67 -25.68 5.64
N ARG A 142 2.65 -26.41 6.14
CA ARG A 142 2.86 -27.76 6.70
C ARG A 142 3.43 -28.72 5.67
N VAL A 143 2.90 -28.70 4.44
CA VAL A 143 3.36 -29.55 3.33
C VAL A 143 4.79 -29.16 2.93
N HIS A 144 5.05 -27.88 2.75
CA HIS A 144 6.37 -27.37 2.35
C HIS A 144 7.45 -27.66 3.39
N ARG A 145 7.17 -27.41 4.68
CA ARG A 145 8.11 -27.70 5.78
C ARG A 145 8.35 -29.20 5.95
N PHE A 146 7.33 -30.03 5.77
CA PHE A 146 7.47 -31.48 5.78
C PHE A 146 8.44 -31.94 4.68
N LEU A 147 8.37 -31.34 3.49
CA LEU A 147 9.32 -31.57 2.38
C LEU A 147 10.65 -30.82 2.54
N GLY A 148 10.90 -30.14 3.66
CA GLY A 148 12.18 -29.49 3.94
C GLY A 148 12.37 -28.09 3.38
N LEU A 149 11.31 -27.46 2.84
CA LEU A 149 11.34 -26.06 2.43
C LEU A 149 10.96 -25.11 3.58
N SER A 150 11.53 -23.92 3.57
CA SER A 150 11.20 -22.83 4.48
C SER A 150 10.04 -21.98 3.95
N VAL A 151 9.19 -21.48 4.85
CA VAL A 151 8.02 -20.66 4.51
C VAL A 151 8.03 -19.39 5.37
N GLY A 152 8.00 -18.23 4.72
CA GLY A 152 7.91 -16.91 5.36
C GLY A 152 6.56 -16.24 5.10
N THR A 153 6.21 -15.26 5.94
CA THR A 153 4.96 -14.51 5.82
C THR A 153 5.21 -13.04 6.07
N ILE A 154 4.92 -12.20 5.08
CA ILE A 154 4.99 -10.74 5.20
C ILE A 154 3.62 -10.21 5.64
N LEU A 155 3.63 -9.47 6.75
CA LEU A 155 2.46 -8.87 7.37
C LEU A 155 2.72 -7.41 7.72
N SER A 156 1.65 -6.62 7.80
CA SER A 156 1.74 -5.22 8.20
C SER A 156 2.28 -5.06 9.63
N GLY A 157 3.13 -4.05 9.83
CA GLY A 157 3.74 -3.73 11.13
C GLY A 157 5.01 -4.50 11.49
N GLN A 158 5.45 -5.47 10.68
CA GLN A 158 6.75 -6.13 10.83
C GLN A 158 7.92 -5.18 10.57
N THR A 159 9.00 -5.37 11.33
CA THR A 159 10.27 -4.64 11.17
C THR A 159 11.01 -5.08 9.90
N PRO A 160 11.91 -4.24 9.35
CA PRO A 160 12.72 -4.63 8.18
C PRO A 160 13.55 -5.91 8.39
N ALA A 161 14.04 -6.15 9.61
CA ALA A 161 14.80 -7.35 9.94
C ALA A 161 13.95 -8.62 9.84
N GLU A 162 12.73 -8.61 10.40
CA GLU A 162 11.77 -9.73 10.30
C GLU A 162 11.37 -9.98 8.85
N ARG A 163 11.13 -8.92 8.07
CA ARG A 163 10.79 -9.03 6.64
C ARG A 163 11.90 -9.72 5.86
N ARG A 164 13.16 -9.33 6.08
CA ARG A 164 14.32 -9.94 5.41
C ARG A 164 14.42 -11.44 5.68
N GLU A 165 14.18 -11.87 6.91
CA GLU A 165 14.11 -13.30 7.26
C GLU A 165 13.00 -14.01 6.49
N HIS A 166 11.80 -13.41 6.41
CA HIS A 166 10.67 -13.98 5.67
C HIS A 166 10.88 -14.02 4.16
N TYR A 167 11.52 -13.01 3.55
CA TYR A 167 11.88 -13.04 2.13
C TYR A 167 12.99 -14.04 1.83
N ALA A 168 13.88 -14.33 2.78
CA ALA A 168 14.92 -15.34 2.62
C ALA A 168 14.39 -16.79 2.56
N ALA A 169 13.13 -17.02 2.99
CA ALA A 169 12.47 -18.32 2.92
C ALA A 169 12.19 -18.75 1.46
N ASP A 170 12.23 -20.06 1.19
CA ASP A 170 12.01 -20.63 -0.15
C ASP A 170 10.67 -20.19 -0.76
N ILE A 171 9.64 -20.04 0.08
CA ILE A 171 8.31 -19.55 -0.29
C ILE A 171 7.90 -18.44 0.70
N THR A 172 7.42 -17.32 0.18
CA THR A 172 6.98 -16.17 0.98
C THR A 172 5.53 -15.83 0.64
N TYR A 173 4.65 -15.84 1.64
CA TYR A 173 3.27 -15.38 1.52
C TYR A 173 3.16 -13.90 1.90
N GLY A 174 2.24 -13.17 1.27
CA GLY A 174 1.99 -11.78 1.59
C GLY A 174 0.84 -11.20 0.79
N THR A 175 0.64 -9.90 0.90
CA THR A 175 -0.33 -9.14 0.10
C THR A 175 0.39 -8.33 -0.98
N ASN A 176 -0.31 -7.99 -2.05
CA ASN A 176 0.19 -7.11 -3.11
C ASN A 176 0.71 -5.77 -2.55
N ASN A 177 0.02 -5.21 -1.56
CA ASN A 177 0.37 -3.97 -0.91
C ASN A 177 1.69 -4.11 -0.15
N GLU A 178 1.84 -5.14 0.68
CA GLU A 178 3.07 -5.34 1.46
C GLU A 178 4.28 -5.62 0.55
N PHE A 179 4.12 -6.48 -0.46
CA PHE A 179 5.17 -6.76 -1.45
C PHE A 179 5.55 -5.51 -2.26
N GLY A 180 4.56 -4.74 -2.72
CA GLY A 180 4.80 -3.54 -3.50
C GLY A 180 5.41 -2.39 -2.68
N PHE A 181 5.00 -2.22 -1.41
CA PHE A 181 5.61 -1.23 -0.53
C PHE A 181 7.02 -1.61 -0.09
N ASP A 182 7.31 -2.90 0.12
CA ASP A 182 8.68 -3.35 0.35
C ASP A 182 9.57 -3.07 -0.86
N TYR A 183 9.06 -3.28 -2.08
CA TYR A 183 9.78 -2.88 -3.29
C TYR A 183 10.06 -1.37 -3.33
N LEU A 184 9.06 -0.53 -3.02
CA LEU A 184 9.27 0.92 -2.98
C LEU A 184 10.25 1.34 -1.87
N ARG A 185 10.18 0.71 -0.69
CA ARG A 185 11.11 0.95 0.43
C ARG A 185 12.54 0.52 0.09
N ASP A 186 12.71 -0.62 -0.55
CA ASP A 186 14.03 -1.12 -0.99
C ASP A 186 14.69 -0.14 -1.96
N ASN A 187 13.91 0.48 -2.86
CA ASN A 187 14.42 1.50 -3.77
C ASN A 187 14.64 2.89 -3.12
N MET A 188 14.23 3.06 -1.87
CA MET A 188 14.53 4.22 -1.02
C MET A 188 15.61 3.93 0.04
N ALA A 189 16.15 2.70 0.08
CA ALA A 189 17.16 2.30 1.05
C ALA A 189 18.49 3.02 0.83
N TRP A 190 19.19 3.33 1.92
CA TRP A 190 20.49 4.01 1.92
C TRP A 190 21.66 3.03 2.02
N SER A 191 21.39 1.82 2.52
CA SER A 191 22.39 0.77 2.60
C SER A 191 21.82 -0.55 2.10
N LYS A 192 22.70 -1.42 1.61
CA LYS A 192 22.34 -2.78 1.21
C LYS A 192 21.75 -3.59 2.38
N ALA A 193 22.15 -3.27 3.61
CA ALA A 193 21.67 -3.92 4.82
C ALA A 193 20.22 -3.52 5.18
N ASP A 194 19.67 -2.47 4.59
CA ASP A 194 18.28 -2.03 4.81
C ASP A 194 17.30 -2.74 3.87
N LEU A 195 17.80 -3.29 2.76
CA LEU A 195 16.98 -4.03 1.80
C LEU A 195 16.35 -5.26 2.44
N VAL A 196 15.09 -5.54 2.08
CA VAL A 196 14.35 -6.70 2.60
C VAL A 196 14.07 -7.75 1.53
N GLN A 197 13.85 -7.35 0.28
CA GLN A 197 13.57 -8.28 -0.81
C GLN A 197 14.85 -8.83 -1.45
N ARG A 198 14.70 -9.94 -2.20
CA ARG A 198 15.79 -10.62 -2.91
C ARG A 198 15.50 -10.88 -4.39
N GLY A 199 14.75 -9.97 -5.02
CA GLY A 199 14.37 -10.04 -6.43
C GLY A 199 12.94 -10.55 -6.67
N HIS A 200 12.57 -10.65 -7.95
CA HIS A 200 11.22 -10.98 -8.39
C HIS A 200 11.25 -12.21 -9.32
N HIS A 201 11.40 -13.41 -8.75
CA HIS A 201 11.57 -14.64 -9.53
C HIS A 201 10.22 -15.22 -10.01
N TYR A 202 9.37 -15.66 -9.09
CA TYR A 202 8.06 -16.23 -9.43
C TYR A 202 6.97 -15.74 -8.49
N ALA A 203 5.88 -15.21 -9.05
CA ALA A 203 4.67 -14.86 -8.31
C ALA A 203 3.49 -15.76 -8.70
N ILE A 204 2.79 -16.25 -7.68
CA ILE A 204 1.47 -16.89 -7.79
C ILE A 204 0.46 -15.97 -7.13
N VAL A 205 -0.37 -15.31 -7.94
CA VAL A 205 -1.40 -14.39 -7.45
C VAL A 205 -2.72 -15.15 -7.23
N ASP A 206 -3.10 -15.36 -5.97
CA ASP A 206 -4.45 -15.80 -5.63
C ASP A 206 -5.45 -14.66 -5.83
N GLU A 207 -6.67 -15.01 -6.27
CA GLU A 207 -7.70 -14.05 -6.65
C GLU A 207 -7.19 -13.00 -7.64
N VAL A 208 -6.50 -13.48 -8.70
CA VAL A 208 -5.80 -12.65 -9.70
C VAL A 208 -6.67 -11.57 -10.34
N ASP A 209 -7.96 -11.83 -10.51
CA ASP A 209 -8.92 -10.86 -11.05
C ASP A 209 -9.23 -9.73 -10.07
N SER A 210 -9.15 -9.97 -8.76
CA SER A 210 -9.30 -8.89 -7.79
C SER A 210 -8.02 -8.07 -7.67
N ILE A 211 -6.85 -8.72 -7.64
CA ILE A 211 -5.58 -8.01 -7.47
C ILE A 211 -5.14 -7.30 -8.76
N LEU A 212 -5.11 -7.99 -9.90
CA LEU A 212 -4.56 -7.46 -11.15
C LEU A 212 -5.56 -6.67 -11.98
N ILE A 213 -6.85 -6.69 -11.63
CA ILE A 213 -7.92 -5.96 -12.33
C ILE A 213 -8.67 -5.01 -11.38
N ASP A 214 -9.29 -5.49 -10.29
CA ASP A 214 -10.08 -4.58 -9.43
C ASP A 214 -9.22 -3.55 -8.67
N GLU A 215 -8.11 -3.98 -8.08
CA GLU A 215 -7.20 -3.15 -7.29
C GLU A 215 -6.20 -2.37 -8.14
N ALA A 216 -5.93 -2.85 -9.36
CA ALA A 216 -5.05 -2.19 -10.33
C ALA A 216 -5.56 -0.83 -10.86
N ARG A 217 -6.64 -0.29 -10.28
CA ARG A 217 -7.17 1.07 -10.52
C ARG A 217 -6.35 2.16 -9.83
N THR A 218 -5.67 1.84 -8.73
CA THR A 218 -4.94 2.83 -7.93
C THR A 218 -3.47 2.38 -7.81
N PRO A 219 -2.49 3.28 -8.03
CA PRO A 219 -1.09 2.97 -7.79
C PRO A 219 -0.77 2.85 -6.29
N LEU A 220 0.37 2.22 -5.98
CA LEU A 220 0.99 2.25 -4.66
C LEU A 220 1.85 3.51 -4.55
N ILE A 221 1.62 4.32 -3.52
CA ILE A 221 2.32 5.60 -3.32
C ILE A 221 2.85 5.66 -1.88
N ILE A 222 4.14 5.98 -1.74
CA ILE A 222 4.74 6.43 -0.48
C ILE A 222 4.88 7.95 -0.57
N SER A 223 4.23 8.66 0.35
CA SER A 223 4.36 10.12 0.47
C SER A 223 5.03 10.49 1.78
N GLY A 224 5.78 11.59 1.77
CA GLY A 224 6.40 12.16 2.96
C GLY A 224 6.35 13.68 2.94
N PRO A 225 6.72 14.34 4.04
CA PRO A 225 6.70 15.80 4.12
C PRO A 225 7.64 16.39 3.07
N ALA A 226 7.14 17.36 2.31
CA ALA A 226 7.91 18.17 1.39
C ALA A 226 8.77 19.15 2.17
N GLU A 227 10.05 19.27 1.81
CA GLU A 227 10.90 20.31 2.36
C GLU A 227 10.52 21.66 1.73
N THR A 228 9.89 22.52 2.54
CA THR A 228 9.75 23.97 2.31
C THR A 228 8.99 24.43 1.05
N ALA A 229 7.65 24.34 1.09
CA ALA A 229 6.75 25.07 0.16
C ALA A 229 5.93 26.21 0.82
N GLY A 230 6.02 26.39 2.15
CA GLY A 230 5.16 27.33 2.87
C GLY A 230 5.20 28.79 2.38
N LYS A 231 6.33 29.23 1.81
CA LYS A 231 6.49 30.61 1.29
C LYS A 231 5.55 30.89 0.12
N TRP A 232 5.45 30.00 -0.86
CA TRP A 232 4.67 30.23 -2.08
C TRP A 232 3.17 30.27 -1.81
N TYR A 233 2.68 29.40 -0.93
CA TYR A 233 1.29 29.46 -0.46
C TYR A 233 0.94 30.81 0.16
N LEU A 234 1.85 31.41 0.94
CA LEU A 234 1.66 32.75 1.53
C LEU A 234 1.72 33.86 0.48
N GLU A 235 2.65 33.78 -0.47
CA GLU A 235 2.77 34.75 -1.57
C GLU A 235 1.53 34.74 -2.47
N PHE A 236 1.05 33.57 -2.90
CA PHE A 236 -0.18 33.48 -3.71
C PHE A 236 -1.44 33.84 -2.93
N ALA A 237 -1.51 33.53 -1.63
CA ALA A 237 -2.59 34.03 -0.77
C ALA A 237 -2.57 35.57 -0.64
N ARG A 238 -1.42 36.23 -0.85
CA ARG A 238 -1.29 37.69 -0.93
C ARG A 238 -1.70 38.23 -2.30
N ILE A 239 -1.32 37.56 -3.40
CA ILE A 239 -1.52 38.01 -4.78
C ILE A 239 -2.97 37.84 -5.24
N VAL A 240 -3.55 36.66 -5.03
CA VAL A 240 -4.88 36.29 -5.55
C VAL A 240 -6.03 37.21 -5.10
N PRO A 241 -6.05 37.79 -3.88
CA PRO A 241 -7.02 38.83 -3.51
C PRO A 241 -6.97 40.08 -4.41
N MET A 242 -5.81 40.41 -4.98
CA MET A 242 -5.63 41.55 -5.90
C MET A 242 -6.10 41.25 -7.33
N MET A 243 -6.26 39.96 -7.67
CA MET A 243 -6.78 39.55 -8.97
C MET A 243 -8.30 39.73 -9.06
N LYS A 244 -8.79 40.12 -10.25
CA LYS A 244 -10.21 40.36 -10.53
C LYS A 244 -10.83 39.22 -11.33
N ARG A 245 -11.97 38.71 -10.84
CA ARG A 245 -12.81 37.74 -11.56
C ARG A 245 -13.32 38.34 -12.88
N ASP A 246 -13.39 37.52 -13.92
CA ASP A 246 -13.79 37.84 -15.29
C ASP A 246 -12.86 38.84 -16.01
N VAL A 247 -11.68 39.10 -15.44
CA VAL A 247 -10.60 39.89 -16.06
C VAL A 247 -9.31 39.09 -16.03
N HIS A 248 -8.81 38.77 -14.83
CA HIS A 248 -7.57 38.01 -14.64
C HIS A 248 -7.81 36.49 -14.56
N TYR A 249 -9.04 36.05 -14.29
CA TYR A 249 -9.40 34.63 -14.24
C TYR A 249 -10.91 34.43 -14.37
N GLU A 250 -11.31 33.29 -14.89
CA GLU A 250 -12.70 32.85 -15.05
C GLU A 250 -13.01 31.67 -14.13
N VAL A 251 -14.24 31.61 -13.60
CA VAL A 251 -14.69 30.55 -12.69
C VAL A 251 -15.88 29.81 -13.28
N GLU A 252 -15.73 28.49 -13.46
CA GLU A 252 -16.82 27.62 -13.89
C GLU A 252 -17.38 26.83 -12.68
N GLU A 253 -18.41 27.38 -12.04
CA GLU A 253 -18.95 26.85 -10.78
C GLU A 253 -19.54 25.44 -10.92
N ALA A 254 -20.16 25.12 -12.06
CA ALA A 254 -20.73 23.79 -12.33
C ALA A 254 -19.67 22.68 -12.41
N LYS A 255 -18.48 22.99 -12.92
CA LYS A 255 -17.35 22.06 -13.01
C LYS A 255 -16.34 22.21 -11.87
N ARG A 256 -16.53 23.20 -10.99
CA ARG A 256 -15.62 23.56 -9.88
C ARG A 256 -14.18 23.77 -10.37
N THR A 257 -14.02 24.49 -11.47
CA THR A 257 -12.71 24.81 -12.08
C THR A 257 -12.50 26.31 -12.18
N VAL A 258 -11.24 26.72 -12.16
CA VAL A 258 -10.80 28.10 -12.40
C VAL A 258 -9.79 28.09 -13.53
N ALA A 259 -9.91 29.02 -14.47
CA ALA A 259 -8.98 29.23 -15.56
C ALA A 259 -8.38 30.62 -15.45
N VAL A 260 -7.05 30.74 -15.56
CA VAL A 260 -6.36 32.03 -15.54
C VAL A 260 -6.33 32.57 -16.97
N THR A 261 -6.67 33.84 -17.17
CA THR A 261 -6.63 34.50 -18.49
C THR A 261 -5.20 34.98 -18.79
N GLU A 262 -4.91 35.37 -20.04
CA GLU A 262 -3.60 35.94 -20.41
C GLU A 262 -3.25 37.18 -19.56
N GLU A 263 -4.20 38.10 -19.36
CA GLU A 263 -4.02 39.27 -18.48
C GLU A 263 -3.75 38.88 -17.02
N GLY A 264 -4.29 37.73 -16.56
CA GLY A 264 -4.02 37.22 -15.23
C GLY A 264 -2.65 36.59 -15.08
N VAL A 265 -2.10 36.01 -16.15
CA VAL A 265 -0.74 35.48 -16.19
C VAL A 265 0.25 36.63 -16.11
N GLU A 266 0.11 37.64 -16.98
CA GLU A 266 0.97 38.85 -16.99
C GLU A 266 0.95 39.55 -15.63
N PHE A 267 -0.23 39.69 -15.01
CA PHE A 267 -0.35 40.27 -13.66
C PHE A 267 0.44 39.49 -12.60
N VAL A 268 0.46 38.16 -12.69
CA VAL A 268 1.20 37.31 -11.73
C VAL A 268 2.70 37.36 -11.99
N GLU A 269 3.11 37.36 -13.26
CA GLU A 269 4.50 37.52 -13.69
C GLU A 269 5.09 38.82 -13.15
N ASP A 270 4.38 39.94 -13.31
CA ASP A 270 4.74 41.26 -12.77
C ASP A 270 4.86 41.26 -11.24
N GLN A 271 3.93 40.61 -10.53
CA GLN A 271 3.94 40.56 -9.07
C GLN A 271 5.07 39.69 -8.51
N LEU A 272 5.54 38.71 -9.27
CA LEU A 272 6.61 37.79 -8.90
C LEU A 272 7.98 38.24 -9.41
N GLY A 273 8.02 39.13 -10.41
CA GLY A 273 9.25 39.57 -11.07
C GLY A 273 9.88 38.47 -11.91
N ILE A 274 9.05 37.67 -12.59
CA ILE A 274 9.48 36.58 -13.48
C ILE A 274 9.03 36.88 -14.91
N ASP A 275 9.81 36.46 -15.90
CA ASP A 275 9.53 36.77 -17.31
C ASP A 275 8.44 35.87 -17.91
N ASN A 276 8.35 34.61 -17.46
CA ASN A 276 7.35 33.66 -17.95
C ASN A 276 6.99 32.61 -16.90
N LEU A 277 5.71 32.55 -16.53
CA LEU A 277 5.15 31.60 -15.57
C LEU A 277 5.18 30.15 -16.07
N TYR A 278 5.24 29.93 -17.39
CA TYR A 278 5.25 28.62 -18.05
C TYR A 278 6.65 28.09 -18.36
N GLU A 279 7.71 28.75 -17.89
CA GLU A 279 9.05 28.15 -17.92
C GLU A 279 9.12 26.90 -17.03
N ALA A 280 9.97 25.94 -17.43
CA ALA A 280 10.11 24.66 -16.73
C ALA A 280 10.45 24.85 -15.23
N VAL A 281 11.21 25.90 -14.89
CA VAL A 281 11.58 26.24 -13.51
C VAL A 281 10.41 26.83 -12.70
N ASN A 282 9.45 27.46 -13.38
CA ASN A 282 8.32 28.18 -12.76
C ASN A 282 7.02 27.35 -12.77
N THR A 283 7.03 26.17 -13.38
CA THR A 283 5.86 25.28 -13.54
C THR A 283 5.12 24.97 -12.21
N PRO A 284 5.80 24.79 -11.05
CA PRO A 284 5.12 24.64 -9.75
C PRO A 284 4.23 25.81 -9.33
N LEU A 285 4.60 27.03 -9.74
CA LEU A 285 3.90 28.26 -9.36
C LEU A 285 2.47 28.30 -9.90
N ILE A 286 2.24 27.66 -11.05
CA ILE A 286 0.91 27.51 -11.65
C ILE A 286 -0.01 26.72 -10.72
N GLY A 287 0.50 25.65 -10.10
CA GLY A 287 -0.23 24.86 -9.12
C GLY A 287 -0.67 25.70 -7.92
N TYR A 288 0.26 26.46 -7.33
CA TYR A 288 -0.04 27.33 -6.20
C TYR A 288 -1.04 28.45 -6.56
N LEU A 289 -0.89 29.08 -7.73
CA LEU A 289 -1.82 30.10 -8.23
C LEU A 289 -3.24 29.53 -8.38
N ASN A 290 -3.37 28.40 -9.06
CA ASN A 290 -4.66 27.77 -9.32
C ASN A 290 -5.33 27.32 -8.01
N ASN A 291 -4.56 26.74 -7.09
CA ASN A 291 -5.05 26.34 -5.78
C ASN A 291 -5.48 27.53 -4.92
N ALA A 292 -4.73 28.63 -4.94
CA ALA A 292 -5.11 29.85 -4.24
C ALA A 292 -6.40 30.48 -4.82
N LEU A 293 -6.57 30.47 -6.14
CA LEU A 293 -7.79 30.94 -6.81
C LEU A 293 -9.00 30.04 -6.52
N LYS A 294 -8.84 28.72 -6.61
CA LYS A 294 -9.88 27.75 -6.22
C LYS A 294 -10.23 27.92 -4.74
N ALA A 295 -9.25 28.05 -3.85
CA ALA A 295 -9.48 28.31 -2.44
C ALA A 295 -10.26 29.60 -2.21
N LYS A 296 -9.97 30.68 -2.96
CA LYS A 296 -10.71 31.96 -2.90
C LYS A 296 -12.17 31.80 -3.31
N GLU A 297 -12.43 31.20 -4.48
CA GLU A 297 -13.75 31.26 -5.14
C GLU A 297 -14.66 30.06 -4.84
N LEU A 298 -14.10 28.85 -4.77
CA LEU A 298 -14.86 27.59 -4.73
C LEU A 298 -14.99 26.98 -3.34
N PHE A 299 -14.17 27.41 -2.38
CA PHE A 299 -14.18 26.92 -1.00
C PHE A 299 -14.55 28.06 -0.05
N LYS A 300 -15.78 28.00 0.48
CA LYS A 300 -16.32 29.01 1.39
C LYS A 300 -16.24 28.53 2.84
N LYS A 301 -15.75 29.42 3.68
CA LYS A 301 -15.77 29.27 5.13
C LYS A 301 -17.22 29.13 5.61
N ASP A 302 -17.42 28.28 6.61
CA ASP A 302 -18.70 27.91 7.21
C ASP A 302 -19.68 27.16 6.30
N GLN A 303 -19.22 26.74 5.11
CA GLN A 303 -19.95 25.85 4.20
C GLN A 303 -19.15 24.56 3.94
N GLN A 304 -17.98 24.69 3.30
CA GLN A 304 -17.10 23.56 2.97
C GLN A 304 -16.09 23.25 4.07
N TYR A 305 -15.76 24.23 4.91
CA TYR A 305 -14.82 24.07 6.01
C TYR A 305 -15.09 25.10 7.10
N ILE A 306 -14.63 24.82 8.32
CA ILE A 306 -14.55 25.78 9.42
C ILE A 306 -13.10 25.92 9.86
N VAL A 307 -12.79 27.02 10.55
CA VAL A 307 -11.48 27.21 11.19
C VAL A 307 -11.69 27.16 12.69
N SER A 308 -11.05 26.21 13.37
CA SER A 308 -11.17 26.02 14.82
C SER A 308 -9.80 25.67 15.41
N ASN A 309 -9.44 26.24 16.56
CA ASN A 309 -8.15 26.04 17.23
C ASN A 309 -6.90 26.27 16.35
N GLY A 310 -7.00 27.14 15.34
CA GLY A 310 -5.91 27.36 14.39
C GLY A 310 -5.70 26.20 13.42
N GLU A 311 -6.75 25.44 13.11
CA GLU A 311 -6.76 24.38 12.09
C GLU A 311 -7.98 24.53 11.17
N VAL A 312 -7.82 24.15 9.90
CA VAL A 312 -8.91 24.05 8.92
C VAL A 312 -9.55 22.66 9.04
N LEU A 313 -10.85 22.61 9.34
CA LEU A 313 -11.61 21.37 9.49
C LEU A 313 -12.69 21.30 8.40
N ILE A 314 -12.71 20.20 7.65
CA ILE A 314 -13.69 19.99 6.57
C ILE A 314 -15.08 19.76 7.16
N VAL A 315 -16.10 20.33 6.53
CA VAL A 315 -17.50 20.12 6.90
C VAL A 315 -18.21 19.42 5.75
N ASP A 316 -18.99 18.39 6.10
CA ASP A 316 -19.88 17.72 5.16
C ASP A 316 -21.04 18.67 4.79
N GLU A 317 -21.16 19.00 3.50
CA GLU A 317 -22.13 19.97 2.97
C GLU A 317 -23.60 19.58 3.23
N PHE A 318 -23.91 18.29 3.40
CA PHE A 318 -25.28 17.80 3.60
C PHE A 318 -25.64 17.68 5.08
N THR A 319 -24.69 17.28 5.92
CA THR A 319 -24.95 16.99 7.33
C THR A 319 -24.48 18.10 8.29
N GLY A 320 -23.67 19.04 7.81
CA GLY A 320 -23.04 20.09 8.63
C GLY A 320 -22.07 19.53 9.68
N ARG A 321 -21.68 18.26 9.57
CA ARG A 321 -20.78 17.60 10.52
C ARG A 321 -19.34 17.88 10.17
N VAL A 322 -18.52 18.10 11.20
CA VAL A 322 -17.08 18.27 11.06
C VAL A 322 -16.43 16.90 10.84
N LEU A 323 -15.71 16.74 9.73
CA LEU A 323 -14.97 15.55 9.36
C LEU A 323 -13.52 15.67 9.88
N ALA A 324 -13.33 15.33 11.16
CA ALA A 324 -12.02 15.37 11.80
C ALA A 324 -11.04 14.40 11.11
N GLY A 325 -9.77 14.82 10.98
CA GLY A 325 -8.68 14.03 10.37
C GLY A 325 -8.63 14.07 8.84
N ARG A 326 -9.60 14.68 8.16
CA ARG A 326 -9.61 14.81 6.69
C ARG A 326 -8.95 16.11 6.23
N ARG A 327 -8.13 16.03 5.18
CA ARG A 327 -7.52 17.18 4.48
C ARG A 327 -7.92 17.17 3.01
N TYR A 328 -7.82 18.32 2.35
CA TYR A 328 -7.97 18.42 0.90
C TYR A 328 -6.63 18.09 0.23
N ASN A 329 -6.66 17.43 -0.92
CA ASN A 329 -5.46 16.96 -1.63
C ASN A 329 -4.84 18.07 -2.50
N GLU A 330 -3.68 17.77 -3.12
CA GLU A 330 -3.04 18.60 -4.16
C GLU A 330 -2.77 20.05 -3.71
N GLY A 331 -2.25 20.25 -2.50
CA GLY A 331 -1.97 21.59 -1.99
C GLY A 331 -3.19 22.45 -1.66
N MET A 332 -4.42 21.96 -1.88
CA MET A 332 -5.65 22.73 -1.68
C MET A 332 -5.87 23.06 -0.20
N HIS A 333 -5.54 22.13 0.70
CA HIS A 333 -5.71 22.35 2.13
C HIS A 333 -4.73 23.42 2.63
N GLN A 334 -3.50 23.40 2.12
CA GLN A 334 -2.46 24.40 2.38
C GLN A 334 -2.84 25.76 1.82
N ALA A 335 -3.44 25.82 0.63
CA ALA A 335 -3.97 27.04 0.04
C ALA A 335 -5.11 27.64 0.88
N ILE A 336 -6.00 26.81 1.44
CA ILE A 336 -7.06 27.26 2.37
C ILE A 336 -6.45 27.69 3.71
N GLU A 337 -5.47 26.95 4.25
CA GLU A 337 -4.73 27.34 5.45
C GLU A 337 -4.07 28.72 5.25
N ALA A 338 -3.42 28.95 4.10
CA ALA A 338 -2.81 30.23 3.75
C ALA A 338 -3.85 31.36 3.58
N LYS A 339 -4.95 31.10 2.87
CA LYS A 339 -6.09 32.02 2.70
C LYS A 339 -6.64 32.49 4.06
N GLU A 340 -6.78 31.56 5.00
CA GLU A 340 -7.34 31.83 6.34
C GLU A 340 -6.28 32.28 7.35
N LYS A 341 -5.02 32.45 6.93
CA LYS A 341 -3.88 32.83 7.78
C LYS A 341 -3.64 31.87 8.94
N VAL A 342 -3.89 30.59 8.69
CA VAL A 342 -3.63 29.46 9.59
C VAL A 342 -2.19 28.98 9.38
N LYS A 343 -1.59 28.34 10.39
CA LYS A 343 -0.26 27.72 10.25
C LYS A 343 -0.34 26.63 9.18
N ILE A 344 0.35 26.86 8.07
CA ILE A 344 0.44 25.90 6.96
C ILE A 344 1.22 24.69 7.46
N LYS A 345 0.62 23.50 7.35
CA LYS A 345 1.37 22.25 7.58
C LYS A 345 2.01 21.84 6.26
N ASP A 346 3.19 21.23 6.34
CA ASP A 346 3.93 20.80 5.15
C ASP A 346 3.06 19.92 4.24
N GLU A 347 3.25 20.10 2.93
CA GLU A 347 2.61 19.28 1.92
C GLU A 347 3.23 17.89 1.92
N ASN A 348 2.44 16.87 1.62
CA ASN A 348 2.98 15.54 1.38
C ASN A 348 3.33 15.44 -0.11
N GLN A 349 4.59 15.14 -0.43
CA GLN A 349 5.04 14.86 -1.78
C GLN A 349 5.20 13.36 -2.00
N THR A 350 5.03 12.91 -3.24
CA THR A 350 5.33 11.52 -3.63
C THR A 350 6.84 11.28 -3.57
N LEU A 351 7.24 10.30 -2.75
CA LEU A 351 8.64 9.86 -2.62
C LEU A 351 8.94 8.66 -3.52
N ALA A 352 7.95 7.77 -3.66
CA ALA A 352 8.05 6.60 -4.50
C ALA A 352 6.64 6.15 -4.91
N THR A 353 6.50 5.69 -6.14
CA THR A 353 5.22 5.21 -6.69
C THR A 353 5.45 4.07 -7.64
N ILE A 354 4.51 3.12 -7.71
CA ILE A 354 4.43 2.08 -8.75
C ILE A 354 2.99 1.60 -8.93
N THR A 355 2.57 1.34 -10.16
CA THR A 355 1.30 0.64 -10.41
C THR A 355 1.43 -0.86 -10.14
N LEU A 356 0.36 -1.51 -9.69
CA LEU A 356 0.36 -2.97 -9.53
C LEU A 356 0.71 -3.67 -10.85
N GLN A 357 0.27 -3.11 -11.98
CA GLN A 357 0.61 -3.56 -13.32
C GLN A 357 2.11 -3.66 -13.52
N ASN A 358 2.85 -2.55 -13.35
CA ASN A 358 4.29 -2.53 -13.56
C ASN A 358 5.05 -3.28 -12.47
N TYR A 359 4.55 -3.33 -11.23
CA TYR A 359 5.12 -4.14 -10.17
C TYR A 359 5.13 -5.64 -10.53
N PHE A 360 3.98 -6.20 -10.92
CA PHE A 360 3.90 -7.62 -11.28
C PHE A 360 4.62 -7.97 -12.58
N ARG A 361 4.84 -6.99 -13.47
CA ARG A 361 5.69 -7.15 -14.66
C ARG A 361 7.18 -7.31 -14.36
N LEU A 362 7.63 -7.02 -13.13
CA LEU A 362 9.02 -7.23 -12.70
C LEU A 362 9.36 -8.72 -12.55
N TYR A 363 8.35 -9.59 -12.37
CA TYR A 363 8.60 -11.00 -12.12
C TYR A 363 9.05 -11.75 -13.38
N GLU A 364 10.10 -12.57 -13.26
CA GLU A 364 10.56 -13.45 -14.37
C GLU A 364 9.43 -14.39 -14.83
N LYS A 365 8.65 -14.88 -13.86
CA LYS A 365 7.44 -15.66 -14.12
C LYS A 365 6.29 -15.15 -13.26
N LEU A 366 5.12 -15.03 -13.88
CA LEU A 366 3.88 -14.64 -13.22
C LEU A 366 2.80 -15.67 -13.54
N SER A 367 1.98 -16.00 -12.55
CA SER A 367 0.81 -16.86 -12.69
C SER A 367 -0.26 -16.46 -11.69
N GLY A 368 -1.46 -17.00 -11.82
CA GLY A 368 -2.49 -16.72 -10.84
C GLY A 368 -3.67 -17.69 -10.89
N MET A 369 -4.53 -17.61 -9.89
CA MET A 369 -5.70 -18.46 -9.80
C MET A 369 -6.92 -17.66 -9.38
N THR A 370 -8.08 -18.01 -9.92
CA THR A 370 -9.36 -17.39 -9.57
C THR A 370 -10.51 -18.25 -10.09
N GLY A 371 -11.74 -18.00 -9.63
CA GLY A 371 -12.94 -18.62 -10.18
C GLY A 371 -13.52 -17.93 -11.41
N THR A 372 -13.00 -16.74 -11.77
CA THR A 372 -13.64 -15.86 -12.75
C THR A 372 -12.67 -14.98 -13.55
N ALA A 373 -11.72 -15.55 -14.30
CA ALA A 373 -10.76 -14.78 -15.12
C ALA A 373 -11.14 -14.65 -16.61
N GLN A 374 -11.99 -15.53 -17.15
CA GLN A 374 -12.18 -15.65 -18.60
C GLN A 374 -12.74 -14.37 -19.25
N THR A 375 -13.50 -13.56 -18.50
CA THR A 375 -14.02 -12.28 -19.01
C THR A 375 -12.92 -11.26 -19.23
N GLU A 376 -11.87 -11.28 -18.41
CA GLU A 376 -10.74 -10.33 -18.43
C GLU A 376 -9.53 -10.86 -19.20
N ALA A 377 -9.66 -12.01 -19.87
CA ALA A 377 -8.53 -12.70 -20.51
C ALA A 377 -7.76 -11.82 -21.51
N ALA A 378 -8.46 -10.93 -22.22
CA ALA A 378 -7.84 -10.00 -23.16
C ALA A 378 -6.97 -8.96 -22.45
N GLU A 379 -7.46 -8.36 -21.37
CA GLU A 379 -6.73 -7.37 -20.56
C GLU A 379 -5.53 -8.02 -19.87
N LEU A 380 -5.74 -9.20 -19.25
CA LEU A 380 -4.69 -9.97 -18.58
C LEU A 380 -3.55 -10.35 -19.54
N HIS A 381 -3.88 -10.74 -20.77
CA HIS A 381 -2.88 -11.02 -21.79
C HIS A 381 -2.19 -9.75 -22.30
N GLN A 382 -2.93 -8.67 -22.57
CA GLN A 382 -2.36 -7.44 -23.11
C GLN A 382 -1.33 -6.84 -22.14
N THR A 383 -1.71 -6.72 -20.86
CA THR A 383 -0.92 -6.06 -19.81
C THR A 383 0.17 -6.97 -19.24
N TYR A 384 -0.14 -8.22 -18.91
CA TYR A 384 0.75 -9.12 -18.16
C TYR A 384 1.27 -10.31 -18.96
N LYS A 385 0.85 -10.47 -20.23
CA LYS A 385 1.15 -11.65 -21.05
C LYS A 385 0.63 -12.97 -20.46
N LEU A 386 -0.34 -12.92 -19.55
CA LEU A 386 -0.94 -14.09 -18.92
C LEU A 386 -2.04 -14.69 -19.80
N GLY A 387 -1.97 -16.00 -20.05
CA GLY A 387 -3.07 -16.77 -20.64
C GLY A 387 -4.07 -17.22 -19.57
N VAL A 388 -5.36 -17.25 -19.88
CA VAL A 388 -6.39 -17.79 -18.97
C VAL A 388 -6.78 -19.19 -19.43
N VAL A 389 -6.76 -20.15 -18.50
CA VAL A 389 -7.08 -21.56 -18.78
C VAL A 389 -8.26 -21.99 -17.90
N PRO A 390 -9.44 -22.27 -18.50
CA PRO A 390 -10.56 -22.82 -17.77
C PRO A 390 -10.29 -24.29 -17.40
N ILE A 391 -10.03 -24.54 -16.12
CA ILE A 391 -9.81 -25.87 -15.60
C ILE A 391 -11.19 -26.54 -15.39
N PRO A 392 -11.39 -27.80 -15.83
CA PRO A 392 -12.62 -28.52 -15.55
C PRO A 392 -12.89 -28.62 -14.04
N THR A 393 -14.17 -28.68 -13.65
CA THR A 393 -14.54 -28.94 -12.25
C THR A 393 -14.36 -30.41 -11.91
N ASN A 394 -14.02 -30.72 -10.64
CA ASN A 394 -13.87 -32.11 -10.18
C ASN A 394 -15.19 -32.89 -10.30
N ARG A 395 -16.31 -32.20 -9.99
CA ARG A 395 -17.67 -32.74 -10.11
C ARG A 395 -18.53 -31.82 -10.99
N PRO A 396 -19.60 -32.34 -11.63
CA PRO A 396 -20.50 -31.52 -12.44
C PRO A 396 -21.17 -30.43 -11.62
N MET A 397 -21.23 -29.21 -12.13
CA MET A 397 -21.90 -28.08 -11.48
C MET A 397 -23.41 -28.17 -11.70
N VAL A 398 -24.19 -28.28 -10.61
CA VAL A 398 -25.65 -28.48 -10.63
C VAL A 398 -26.46 -27.33 -10.01
N ARG A 399 -25.79 -26.24 -9.63
CA ARG A 399 -26.43 -25.04 -9.05
C ARG A 399 -27.46 -24.45 -10.02
N GLN A 400 -28.61 -24.07 -9.48
CA GLN A 400 -29.67 -23.40 -10.22
C GLN A 400 -29.50 -21.88 -10.10
N ASP A 401 -28.99 -21.25 -11.16
CA ASP A 401 -28.92 -19.79 -11.27
C ASP A 401 -30.24 -19.24 -11.82
N ARG A 402 -31.06 -18.66 -10.94
CA ARG A 402 -32.36 -18.07 -11.31
C ARG A 402 -32.19 -16.70 -11.98
N SER A 403 -33.22 -16.32 -12.73
CA SER A 403 -33.33 -14.97 -13.28
C SER A 403 -33.49 -13.92 -12.19
N ASP A 404 -33.05 -12.70 -12.48
CA ASP A 404 -33.17 -11.58 -11.56
C ASP A 404 -34.64 -11.17 -11.35
N VAL A 405 -34.98 -10.76 -10.13
CA VAL A 405 -36.28 -10.19 -9.77
C VAL A 405 -36.11 -8.69 -9.58
N ILE A 406 -36.83 -7.90 -10.35
CA ILE A 406 -36.62 -6.44 -10.41
C ILE A 406 -37.84 -5.74 -9.83
N TYR A 407 -37.64 -4.86 -8.86
CA TYR A 407 -38.68 -4.05 -8.23
C TYR A 407 -38.57 -2.59 -8.64
N LYS A 408 -39.67 -1.87 -8.48
CA LYS A 408 -39.69 -0.44 -8.75
C LYS A 408 -38.94 0.35 -7.67
N THR A 409 -39.17 0.02 -6.40
CA THR A 409 -38.58 0.73 -5.25
C THR A 409 -37.64 -0.19 -4.45
N GLU A 410 -36.67 0.40 -3.77
CA GLU A 410 -35.78 -0.36 -2.87
C GLU A 410 -36.56 -0.98 -1.69
N GLN A 411 -37.59 -0.29 -1.19
CA GLN A 411 -38.37 -0.79 -0.06
C GLN A 411 -39.09 -2.10 -0.43
N ALA A 412 -39.79 -2.13 -1.58
CA ALA A 412 -40.46 -3.33 -2.05
C ALA A 412 -39.47 -4.48 -2.31
N LYS A 413 -38.29 -4.16 -2.86
CA LYS A 413 -37.19 -5.12 -3.00
C LYS A 413 -36.81 -5.75 -1.66
N PHE A 414 -36.52 -4.95 -0.63
CA PHE A 414 -36.09 -5.47 0.67
C PHE A 414 -37.19 -6.26 1.39
N GLU A 415 -38.44 -5.84 1.28
CA GLU A 415 -39.58 -6.60 1.83
C GLU A 415 -39.69 -7.99 1.16
N ALA A 416 -39.57 -8.06 -0.17
CA ALA A 416 -39.57 -9.33 -0.89
C ALA A 416 -38.35 -10.21 -0.58
N VAL A 417 -37.17 -9.62 -0.43
CA VAL A 417 -35.95 -10.33 -0.02
C VAL A 417 -36.14 -10.98 1.36
N VAL A 418 -36.72 -10.25 2.31
CA VAL A 418 -36.92 -10.76 3.67
C VAL A 418 -37.94 -11.89 3.70
N GLU A 419 -38.99 -11.84 2.87
CA GLU A 419 -39.96 -12.93 2.78
C GLU A 419 -39.35 -14.19 2.16
N ASP A 420 -38.55 -14.06 1.08
CA ASP A 420 -37.81 -15.21 0.52
C ASP A 420 -36.83 -15.80 1.55
N ILE A 421 -36.09 -14.97 2.29
CA ILE A 421 -35.22 -15.45 3.37
C ILE A 421 -36.03 -16.18 4.44
N ALA A 422 -37.21 -15.68 4.81
CA ALA A 422 -38.08 -16.30 5.81
C ALA A 422 -38.53 -17.70 5.37
N GLU A 423 -39.03 -17.85 4.14
CA GLU A 423 -39.47 -19.13 3.58
C GLU A 423 -38.32 -20.16 3.58
N ARG A 424 -37.11 -19.73 3.23
CA ARG A 424 -35.91 -20.57 3.17
C ARG A 424 -35.41 -20.96 4.56
N HIS A 425 -35.44 -20.02 5.50
CA HIS A 425 -35.07 -20.24 6.88
C HIS A 425 -36.02 -21.24 7.57
N GLU A 426 -37.34 -21.14 7.31
CA GLU A 426 -38.35 -22.05 7.87
C GLU A 426 -38.15 -23.51 7.46
N VAL A 427 -37.70 -23.75 6.21
CA VAL A 427 -37.37 -25.12 5.72
C VAL A 427 -35.95 -25.57 6.10
N GLY A 428 -35.20 -24.74 6.85
CA GLY A 428 -33.84 -25.05 7.29
C GLY A 428 -32.76 -24.86 6.22
N GLN A 429 -33.06 -24.23 5.09
CA GLN A 429 -32.08 -23.98 4.03
C GLN A 429 -31.15 -22.81 4.43
N PRO A 430 -29.81 -22.98 4.40
CA PRO A 430 -28.89 -21.89 4.69
C PRO A 430 -28.91 -20.82 3.60
N VAL A 431 -28.80 -19.55 4.01
CA VAL A 431 -28.87 -18.39 3.12
C VAL A 431 -27.66 -17.48 3.31
N LEU A 432 -26.98 -17.18 2.21
CA LEU A 432 -25.96 -16.13 2.12
C LEU A 432 -26.52 -14.95 1.32
N VAL A 433 -26.59 -13.78 1.95
CA VAL A 433 -27.05 -12.54 1.33
C VAL A 433 -25.86 -11.63 1.03
N GLY A 434 -25.66 -11.25 -0.22
CA GLY A 434 -24.63 -10.28 -0.63
C GLY A 434 -25.24 -8.89 -0.86
N THR A 435 -24.67 -7.88 -0.22
CA THR A 435 -25.06 -6.46 -0.38
C THR A 435 -23.89 -5.63 -0.90
N ALA A 436 -24.15 -4.49 -1.54
CA ALA A 436 -23.10 -3.63 -2.11
C ALA A 436 -22.44 -2.66 -1.10
N SER A 437 -23.03 -2.46 0.09
CA SER A 437 -22.49 -1.53 1.08
C SER A 437 -22.87 -1.90 2.52
N VAL A 438 -22.07 -1.42 3.47
CA VAL A 438 -22.31 -1.64 4.90
C VAL A 438 -23.65 -1.05 5.32
N GLU A 439 -24.03 0.10 4.76
CA GLU A 439 -25.33 0.73 5.04
C GLU A 439 -26.50 -0.18 4.63
N LYS A 440 -26.42 -0.81 3.44
CA LYS A 440 -27.44 -1.75 2.98
C LYS A 440 -27.48 -3.03 3.80
N SER A 441 -26.33 -3.54 4.24
CA SER A 441 -26.26 -4.67 5.19
C SER A 441 -26.97 -4.35 6.50
N GLU A 442 -26.69 -3.20 7.10
CA GLU A 442 -27.34 -2.76 8.35
C GLU A 442 -28.83 -2.47 8.16
N LEU A 443 -29.23 -1.98 6.98
CA LEU A 443 -30.64 -1.80 6.64
C LEU A 443 -31.36 -3.15 6.59
N LEU A 444 -30.83 -4.12 5.83
CA LEU A 444 -31.41 -5.46 5.73
C LEU A 444 -31.47 -6.16 7.09
N ALA A 445 -30.42 -6.03 7.91
CA ALA A 445 -30.39 -6.57 9.27
C ALA A 445 -31.57 -6.07 10.12
N LYS A 446 -31.98 -4.80 9.99
CA LYS A 446 -33.17 -4.26 10.67
C LYS A 446 -34.46 -4.93 10.20
N PHE A 447 -34.60 -5.21 8.90
CA PHE A 447 -35.77 -5.91 8.38
C PHE A 447 -35.82 -7.36 8.87
N LEU A 448 -34.68 -8.07 8.86
CA LEU A 448 -34.57 -9.44 9.38
C LEU A 448 -34.90 -9.50 10.88
N LEU A 449 -34.38 -8.54 11.66
CA LEU A 449 -34.68 -8.43 13.09
C LEU A 449 -36.17 -8.21 13.35
N LYS A 450 -36.83 -7.37 12.54
CA LYS A 450 -38.28 -7.12 12.63
C LYS A 450 -39.09 -8.39 12.34
N ARG A 451 -38.61 -9.26 11.44
CA ARG A 451 -39.22 -10.56 11.13
C ARG A 451 -38.86 -11.66 12.14
N GLY A 452 -37.90 -11.41 13.03
CA GLY A 452 -37.46 -12.35 14.06
C GLY A 452 -36.47 -13.41 13.57
N ILE A 453 -35.79 -13.18 12.44
CA ILE A 453 -34.84 -14.13 11.84
C ILE A 453 -33.44 -13.92 12.43
N PRO A 454 -32.85 -14.92 13.11
CA PRO A 454 -31.46 -14.86 13.57
C PRO A 454 -30.51 -14.76 12.37
N HIS A 455 -29.58 -13.82 12.42
CA HIS A 455 -28.64 -13.59 11.33
C HIS A 455 -27.32 -13.02 11.82
N GLU A 456 -26.27 -13.25 11.04
CA GLU A 456 -24.95 -12.64 11.25
C GLU A 456 -24.64 -11.64 10.15
N VAL A 457 -23.95 -10.54 10.48
CA VAL A 457 -23.58 -9.47 9.53
C VAL A 457 -22.06 -9.32 9.45
N LEU A 458 -21.53 -9.35 8.23
CA LEU A 458 -20.10 -9.28 7.92
C LEU A 458 -19.81 -8.01 7.13
N ASN A 459 -18.92 -7.18 7.68
CA ASN A 459 -18.66 -5.82 7.20
C ASN A 459 -17.21 -5.62 6.73
N ALA A 460 -16.45 -6.69 6.51
CA ALA A 460 -15.03 -6.67 6.12
C ALA A 460 -14.12 -5.89 7.10
N LYS A 461 -14.42 -5.95 8.40
CA LYS A 461 -13.64 -5.25 9.44
C LYS A 461 -12.77 -6.17 10.27
N ASN A 462 -13.20 -7.42 10.48
CA ASN A 462 -12.45 -8.38 11.28
C ASN A 462 -12.43 -9.72 10.55
N HIS A 463 -11.47 -9.88 9.65
CA HIS A 463 -11.38 -11.05 8.78
C HIS A 463 -11.34 -12.37 9.54
N ALA A 464 -10.66 -12.44 10.69
CA ALA A 464 -10.58 -13.65 11.49
C ALA A 464 -11.96 -14.06 12.05
N ARG A 465 -12.68 -13.11 12.66
CA ARG A 465 -14.04 -13.38 13.18
C ARG A 465 -15.02 -13.68 12.05
N GLU A 466 -14.92 -12.95 10.95
CA GLU A 466 -15.80 -13.14 9.80
C GLU A 466 -15.57 -14.51 9.13
N ALA A 467 -14.33 -14.97 9.05
CA ALA A 467 -14.00 -16.31 8.56
C ALA A 467 -14.65 -17.39 9.43
N THR A 468 -14.64 -17.24 10.76
CA THR A 468 -15.33 -18.16 11.68
C THR A 468 -16.83 -18.22 11.41
N ILE A 469 -17.48 -17.07 11.21
CA ILE A 469 -18.91 -17.01 10.90
C ILE A 469 -19.20 -17.69 9.54
N ILE A 470 -18.40 -17.40 8.53
CA ILE A 470 -18.55 -17.96 7.17
C ILE A 470 -18.37 -19.47 7.16
N ALA A 471 -17.42 -20.00 7.92
CA ALA A 471 -17.19 -21.44 8.05
C ALA A 471 -18.42 -22.18 8.61
N GLN A 472 -19.31 -21.48 9.32
CA GLN A 472 -20.54 -22.01 9.89
C GLN A 472 -21.80 -21.63 9.09
N ALA A 473 -21.67 -20.79 8.05
CA ALA A 473 -22.81 -20.27 7.28
C ALA A 473 -23.56 -21.34 6.46
N GLY A 474 -22.98 -22.53 6.28
CA GLY A 474 -23.61 -23.65 5.57
C GLY A 474 -24.43 -24.58 6.46
N ARG A 475 -24.62 -24.25 7.74
CA ARG A 475 -25.42 -25.05 8.68
C ARG A 475 -26.93 -24.85 8.49
N PRO A 476 -27.77 -25.84 8.86
CA PRO A 476 -29.22 -25.73 8.72
C PRO A 476 -29.78 -24.43 9.34
N GLY A 477 -30.56 -23.70 8.56
CA GLY A 477 -31.21 -22.45 8.97
C GLY A 477 -30.27 -21.25 9.17
N ALA A 478 -28.97 -21.36 8.90
CA ALA A 478 -28.05 -20.22 9.05
C ALA A 478 -28.36 -19.11 8.03
N VAL A 479 -28.46 -17.86 8.49
CA VAL A 479 -28.62 -16.67 7.63
C VAL A 479 -27.42 -15.74 7.84
N THR A 480 -26.67 -15.49 6.78
CA THR A 480 -25.46 -14.65 6.82
C THR A 480 -25.58 -13.51 5.81
N VAL A 481 -25.41 -12.28 6.26
CA VAL A 481 -25.38 -11.07 5.43
C VAL A 481 -23.93 -10.62 5.26
N ALA A 482 -23.44 -10.59 4.03
CA ALA A 482 -22.09 -10.18 3.68
C ALA A 482 -22.11 -8.87 2.88
N THR A 483 -21.38 -7.86 3.36
CA THR A 483 -21.08 -6.66 2.59
C THR A 483 -20.01 -6.96 1.53
N ASN A 484 -20.28 -6.61 0.27
CA ASN A 484 -19.46 -6.87 -0.90
C ASN A 484 -19.01 -8.32 -0.95
N MET A 485 -17.75 -8.55 -0.57
CA MET A 485 -17.10 -9.86 -0.59
C MET A 485 -16.49 -10.19 0.78
N ALA A 486 -17.10 -9.67 1.86
CA ALA A 486 -16.77 -10.08 3.22
C ALA A 486 -16.85 -11.61 3.34
N GLY A 487 -15.91 -12.21 4.08
CA GLY A 487 -15.77 -13.67 4.10
C GLY A 487 -15.04 -14.29 2.89
N ARG A 488 -14.39 -13.48 2.06
CA ARG A 488 -13.56 -13.99 0.95
C ARG A 488 -12.43 -14.88 1.48
N GLY A 489 -12.04 -15.86 0.65
CA GLY A 489 -11.00 -16.83 0.99
C GLY A 489 -11.45 -17.95 1.95
N THR A 490 -12.65 -17.89 2.53
CA THR A 490 -13.20 -18.97 3.36
C THR A 490 -14.29 -19.75 2.61
N ASP A 491 -14.23 -21.08 2.72
CA ASP A 491 -15.22 -21.98 2.13
C ASP A 491 -16.49 -22.04 2.99
N ILE A 492 -17.66 -22.16 2.35
CA ILE A 492 -18.93 -22.41 3.03
C ILE A 492 -19.28 -23.87 2.76
N GLN A 493 -18.87 -24.74 3.69
CA GLN A 493 -19.19 -26.16 3.64
C GLN A 493 -20.61 -26.38 4.15
N LEU A 494 -21.42 -27.15 3.41
CA LEU A 494 -22.75 -27.54 3.88
C LEU A 494 -22.59 -28.43 5.12
N GLY A 495 -23.30 -28.10 6.20
CA GLY A 495 -23.13 -28.72 7.53
C GLY A 495 -22.09 -28.05 8.43
N GLY A 496 -21.37 -27.02 7.96
CA GLY A 496 -20.37 -26.28 8.73
C GLY A 496 -19.00 -26.96 8.77
N SER A 497 -18.08 -26.40 9.58
CA SER A 497 -16.71 -26.91 9.72
C SER A 497 -16.54 -27.75 10.99
N ALA A 498 -16.04 -28.97 10.83
CA ALA A 498 -15.84 -29.93 11.92
C ALA A 498 -14.84 -29.42 12.97
N ASP A 499 -13.74 -28.79 12.55
CA ASP A 499 -12.73 -28.26 13.49
C ASP A 499 -13.31 -27.20 14.42
N PHE A 500 -14.13 -26.29 13.88
CA PHE A 500 -14.80 -25.26 14.67
C PHE A 500 -15.85 -25.84 15.61
N ILE A 501 -16.62 -26.84 15.17
CA ILE A 501 -17.61 -27.52 16.01
C ILE A 501 -16.90 -28.28 17.14
N ALA A 502 -15.77 -28.91 16.86
CA ALA A 502 -14.95 -29.59 17.86
C ALA A 502 -14.39 -28.59 18.90
N ASP A 503 -13.78 -27.48 18.44
CA ASP A 503 -13.28 -26.42 19.33
C ASP A 503 -14.40 -25.82 20.19
N GLU A 504 -15.55 -25.49 19.60
CA GLU A 504 -16.71 -24.95 20.33
C GLU A 504 -17.21 -25.95 21.39
N THR A 505 -17.26 -27.23 21.05
CA THR A 505 -17.67 -28.30 21.97
C THR A 505 -16.69 -28.44 23.14
N LEU A 506 -15.39 -28.37 22.87
CA LEU A 506 -14.35 -28.44 23.91
C LEU A 506 -14.35 -27.20 24.80
N ARG A 507 -14.49 -26.01 24.23
CA ARG A 507 -14.65 -24.76 24.99
C ARG A 507 -15.90 -24.76 25.87
N ALA A 508 -17.01 -25.32 25.38
CA ALA A 508 -18.22 -25.47 26.18
C ALA A 508 -18.03 -26.41 27.40
N ARG A 509 -17.06 -27.33 27.33
CA ARG A 509 -16.62 -28.17 28.46
C ARG A 509 -15.60 -27.47 29.37
N GLY A 510 -15.22 -26.23 29.06
CA GLY A 510 -14.22 -25.46 29.80
C GLY A 510 -12.78 -25.73 29.37
N LEU A 511 -12.55 -26.44 28.26
CA LEU A 511 -11.22 -26.73 27.74
C LEU A 511 -10.78 -25.65 26.75
N SER A 512 -9.52 -25.21 26.84
CA SER A 512 -8.99 -24.13 26.00
C SER A 512 -7.56 -24.46 25.55
N PRO A 513 -7.20 -24.22 24.28
CA PRO A 513 -5.83 -24.40 23.79
C PRO A 513 -4.78 -23.59 24.56
N SER A 514 -5.18 -22.49 25.20
CA SER A 514 -4.28 -21.59 25.92
C SER A 514 -4.24 -21.83 27.43
N GLU A 515 -5.36 -22.22 28.04
CA GLU A 515 -5.48 -22.35 29.50
C GLU A 515 -5.33 -23.82 29.95
N THR A 516 -5.78 -24.77 29.12
CA THR A 516 -5.70 -26.22 29.38
C THR A 516 -5.19 -27.00 28.15
N PRO A 517 -3.99 -26.68 27.62
CA PRO A 517 -3.49 -27.23 26.36
C PRO A 517 -3.41 -28.76 26.34
N GLU A 518 -2.91 -29.40 27.39
CA GLU A 518 -2.74 -30.86 27.43
C GLU A 518 -4.09 -31.61 27.43
N GLU A 519 -5.07 -31.11 28.18
CA GLU A 519 -6.42 -31.68 28.25
C GLU A 519 -7.22 -31.42 26.98
N TYR A 520 -6.99 -30.27 26.35
CA TYR A 520 -7.60 -29.91 25.07
C TYR A 520 -7.10 -30.82 23.93
N GLU A 521 -5.78 -30.99 23.80
CA GLU A 521 -5.17 -31.84 22.77
C GLU A 521 -5.57 -33.31 22.95
N ALA A 522 -5.61 -33.82 24.19
CA ALA A 522 -6.04 -35.19 24.46
C ALA A 522 -7.51 -35.45 24.09
N ALA A 523 -8.37 -34.43 24.17
CA ALA A 523 -9.80 -34.53 23.84
C ALA A 523 -10.11 -34.15 22.38
N TRP A 524 -9.14 -33.60 21.64
CA TRP A 524 -9.34 -33.07 20.29
C TRP A 524 -9.78 -34.12 19.30
N ASP A 525 -9.06 -35.25 19.22
CA ASP A 525 -9.37 -36.30 18.23
C ASP A 525 -10.78 -36.88 18.40
N GLU A 526 -11.21 -37.10 19.66
CA GLU A 526 -12.57 -37.57 19.96
C GLU A 526 -13.62 -36.51 19.57
N ALA A 527 -13.41 -35.26 19.96
CA ALA A 527 -14.32 -34.16 19.63
C ALA A 527 -14.42 -33.94 18.12
N LEU A 528 -13.32 -34.07 17.39
CA LEU A 528 -13.25 -33.93 15.96
C LEU A 528 -14.00 -35.04 15.23
N GLU A 529 -13.89 -36.29 15.67
CA GLU A 529 -14.66 -37.39 15.07
C GLU A 529 -16.16 -37.24 15.29
N VAL A 530 -16.58 -36.80 16.48
CA VAL A 530 -17.99 -36.46 16.75
C VAL A 530 -18.46 -35.31 15.87
N ALA A 531 -17.66 -34.25 15.75
CA ALA A 531 -17.97 -33.10 14.91
C ALA A 531 -18.08 -33.48 13.42
N LYS A 532 -17.19 -34.34 12.90
CA LYS A 532 -17.27 -34.87 11.52
C LYS A 532 -18.57 -35.63 11.29
N ALA A 533 -18.99 -36.46 12.24
CA ALA A 533 -20.26 -37.18 12.14
C ALA A 533 -21.46 -36.22 12.13
N GLN A 534 -21.42 -35.17 12.97
CA GLN A 534 -22.44 -34.12 12.99
C GLN A 534 -22.49 -33.35 11.67
N VAL A 535 -21.35 -32.88 11.16
CA VAL A 535 -21.27 -32.15 9.88
C VAL A 535 -21.83 -33.00 8.75
N LYS A 536 -21.52 -34.31 8.72
CA LYS A 536 -22.06 -35.21 7.70
C LYS A 536 -23.59 -35.31 7.75
N ALA A 537 -24.18 -35.43 8.94
CA ALA A 537 -25.63 -35.47 9.10
C ALA A 537 -26.29 -34.13 8.73
N GLU A 538 -25.72 -33.01 9.16
CA GLU A 538 -26.20 -31.67 8.80
C GLU A 538 -26.05 -31.40 7.29
N HIS A 539 -24.96 -31.88 6.67
CA HIS A 539 -24.74 -31.79 5.22
C HIS A 539 -25.85 -32.48 4.43
N GLU A 540 -26.24 -33.71 4.82
CA GLU A 540 -27.34 -34.44 4.18
C GLU A 540 -28.66 -33.66 4.31
N ALA A 541 -28.98 -33.15 5.50
CA ALA A 541 -30.18 -32.34 5.72
C ALA A 541 -30.21 -31.05 4.89
N VAL A 542 -29.08 -30.35 4.79
CA VAL A 542 -28.96 -29.12 3.97
C VAL A 542 -29.06 -29.45 2.48
N THR A 543 -28.50 -30.57 2.05
CA THR A 543 -28.59 -31.05 0.66
C THR A 543 -30.05 -31.34 0.28
N GLU A 544 -30.81 -32.00 1.16
CA GLU A 544 -32.24 -32.24 1.00
C GLU A 544 -33.07 -30.95 0.98
N ALA A 545 -32.68 -29.95 1.77
CA ALA A 545 -33.28 -28.62 1.77
C ALA A 545 -32.93 -27.77 0.52
N GLY A 546 -32.12 -28.30 -0.41
CA GLY A 546 -31.76 -27.64 -1.67
C GLY A 546 -30.37 -26.99 -1.70
N GLY A 547 -29.55 -27.22 -0.68
CA GLY A 547 -28.19 -26.69 -0.55
C GLY A 547 -28.15 -25.21 -0.18
N LEU A 548 -26.97 -24.59 -0.29
CA LEU A 548 -26.80 -23.16 0.03
C LEU A 548 -27.58 -22.29 -0.97
N TYR A 549 -28.44 -21.40 -0.46
CA TYR A 549 -29.08 -20.36 -1.25
C TYR A 549 -28.27 -19.06 -1.20
N VAL A 550 -27.92 -18.52 -2.37
CA VAL A 550 -27.21 -17.24 -2.48
C VAL A 550 -28.14 -16.16 -3.05
N LEU A 551 -28.33 -15.10 -2.29
CA LEU A 551 -29.17 -13.97 -2.66
C LEU A 551 -28.31 -12.71 -2.83
N GLY A 552 -28.30 -12.12 -4.02
CA GLY A 552 -27.71 -10.79 -4.25
C GLY A 552 -28.79 -9.70 -4.12
N THR A 553 -28.54 -8.65 -3.34
CA THR A 553 -29.52 -7.57 -3.15
C THR A 553 -29.38 -6.41 -4.13
N GLU A 554 -28.29 -6.39 -4.92
CA GLU A 554 -27.96 -5.41 -5.95
C GLU A 554 -26.98 -6.06 -6.96
N ARG A 555 -26.78 -5.42 -8.12
CA ARG A 555 -25.69 -5.77 -9.05
C ARG A 555 -24.43 -5.00 -8.66
N HIS A 556 -23.29 -5.68 -8.66
CA HIS A 556 -21.99 -5.04 -8.45
C HIS A 556 -21.52 -4.30 -9.71
N GLU A 557 -20.43 -3.54 -9.58
CA GLU A 557 -19.79 -2.80 -10.68
C GLU A 557 -19.36 -3.68 -11.84
N SER A 558 -19.17 -4.99 -11.60
CA SER A 558 -18.90 -5.98 -12.64
C SER A 558 -19.70 -7.26 -12.46
N ARG A 559 -20.04 -7.88 -13.60
CA ARG A 559 -20.71 -9.18 -13.63
C ARG A 559 -19.84 -10.29 -13.05
N ARG A 560 -18.53 -10.10 -13.08
CA ARG A 560 -17.55 -11.00 -12.49
C ARG A 560 -17.75 -11.13 -10.98
N ILE A 561 -17.86 -10.03 -10.26
CA ILE A 561 -18.11 -10.00 -8.81
C ILE A 561 -19.45 -10.66 -8.48
N ASP A 562 -20.50 -10.40 -9.27
CA ASP A 562 -21.78 -11.09 -9.12
C ASP A 562 -21.65 -12.61 -9.26
N ASN A 563 -20.87 -13.09 -10.24
CA ASN A 563 -20.62 -14.51 -10.45
C ASN A 563 -19.80 -15.14 -9.33
N GLN A 564 -18.91 -14.39 -8.68
CA GLN A 564 -18.20 -14.85 -7.50
C GLN A 564 -19.14 -15.06 -6.31
N LEU A 565 -20.10 -14.14 -6.12
CA LEU A 565 -21.15 -14.30 -5.11
C LEU A 565 -21.97 -15.57 -5.39
N ARG A 566 -22.48 -15.75 -6.63
CA ARG A 566 -23.19 -16.98 -7.04
C ARG A 566 -22.33 -18.23 -6.79
N GLY A 567 -21.04 -18.13 -7.11
CA GLY A 567 -20.01 -19.15 -6.92
C GLY A 567 -19.81 -19.62 -5.48
N ARG A 568 -20.38 -18.93 -4.49
CA ARG A 568 -20.35 -19.39 -3.09
C ARG A 568 -21.21 -20.64 -2.86
N SER A 569 -22.21 -20.88 -3.71
CA SER A 569 -23.12 -22.03 -3.69
C SER A 569 -22.78 -23.08 -4.77
N GLY A 570 -23.21 -24.32 -4.54
CA GLY A 570 -23.09 -25.45 -5.48
C GLY A 570 -21.65 -25.92 -5.71
N ARG A 571 -20.84 -25.96 -4.65
CA ARG A 571 -19.43 -26.38 -4.69
C ARG A 571 -19.33 -27.89 -4.73
N GLN A 572 -18.29 -28.44 -5.37
CA GLN A 572 -18.07 -29.90 -5.47
C GLN A 572 -19.33 -30.70 -5.90
N GLY A 573 -20.17 -30.11 -6.75
CA GLY A 573 -21.39 -30.75 -7.25
C GLY A 573 -22.56 -30.78 -6.27
N ASP A 574 -22.47 -30.07 -5.15
CA ASP A 574 -23.57 -29.88 -4.22
C ASP A 574 -24.76 -29.18 -4.89
N PRO A 575 -26.00 -29.46 -4.45
CA PRO A 575 -27.15 -28.65 -4.86
C PRO A 575 -27.00 -27.22 -4.33
N GLY A 576 -27.72 -26.32 -4.98
CA GLY A 576 -27.72 -24.92 -4.58
C GLY A 576 -28.56 -24.08 -5.52
N GLU A 577 -28.95 -22.91 -5.03
CA GLU A 577 -29.71 -21.93 -5.81
C GLU A 577 -29.05 -20.55 -5.68
N SER A 578 -29.11 -19.74 -6.73
CA SER A 578 -28.75 -18.33 -6.64
C SER A 578 -29.78 -17.44 -7.31
N ARG A 579 -30.01 -16.24 -6.76
CA ARG A 579 -30.93 -15.25 -7.31
C ARG A 579 -30.50 -13.83 -6.96
N PHE A 580 -30.80 -12.87 -7.83
CA PHE A 580 -30.57 -11.45 -7.58
C PHE A 580 -31.90 -10.71 -7.49
N TYR A 581 -32.02 -9.85 -6.49
CA TYR A 581 -33.13 -8.95 -6.26
C TYR A 581 -32.63 -7.54 -6.51
N LEU A 582 -33.25 -6.82 -7.45
CA LEU A 582 -32.79 -5.52 -7.92
C LEU A 582 -33.90 -4.49 -7.79
N SER A 583 -33.55 -3.21 -7.78
CA SER A 583 -34.53 -2.12 -7.90
C SER A 583 -34.06 -1.02 -8.86
N LEU A 584 -35.03 -0.29 -9.43
CA LEU A 584 -34.72 0.92 -10.23
C LEU A 584 -34.08 2.02 -9.39
N GLY A 585 -34.22 1.94 -8.06
CA GLY A 585 -33.60 2.83 -7.10
C GLY A 585 -32.20 2.40 -6.65
N ASP A 586 -31.63 1.28 -7.12
CA ASP A 586 -30.29 0.85 -6.70
C ASP A 586 -29.19 1.80 -7.22
N ASP A 587 -28.03 1.84 -6.58
CA ASP A 587 -26.94 2.77 -6.91
C ASP A 587 -26.46 2.66 -8.36
N LEU A 588 -26.36 1.42 -8.87
CA LEU A 588 -26.03 1.19 -10.28
C LEU A 588 -27.06 1.82 -11.21
N MET A 589 -28.35 1.80 -10.86
CA MET A 589 -29.41 2.36 -11.70
C MET A 589 -29.50 3.88 -11.58
N ARG A 590 -29.25 4.44 -10.38
CA ARG A 590 -29.23 5.90 -10.13
C ARG A 590 -28.13 6.61 -10.92
N ARG A 591 -26.97 5.99 -11.09
CA ARG A 591 -25.86 6.55 -11.89
C ARG A 591 -26.22 6.68 -13.38
N PHE A 592 -27.27 6.00 -13.85
CA PHE A 592 -27.72 6.01 -15.24
C PHE A 592 -29.23 6.31 -15.32
N ASN A 593 -29.97 5.60 -16.18
CA ASN A 593 -31.36 5.91 -16.55
C ASN A 593 -32.42 5.48 -15.52
N GLY A 594 -32.06 5.18 -14.27
CA GLY A 594 -32.97 4.73 -13.21
C GLY A 594 -34.17 5.65 -13.00
N PRO A 595 -33.97 6.97 -12.79
CA PRO A 595 -35.07 7.91 -12.56
C PRO A 595 -36.05 8.04 -13.75
N MET A 596 -35.54 7.96 -14.98
CA MET A 596 -36.36 7.99 -16.20
C MET A 596 -37.24 6.73 -16.29
N LEU A 597 -36.65 5.56 -16.03
CA LEU A 597 -37.37 4.28 -16.05
C LEU A 597 -38.43 4.24 -14.94
N GLU A 598 -38.09 4.71 -13.74
CA GLU A 598 -39.04 4.77 -12.62
C GLU A 598 -40.23 5.70 -12.93
N SER A 599 -39.98 6.88 -13.49
CA SER A 599 -41.03 7.81 -13.94
C SER A 599 -41.96 7.20 -15.00
N MET A 600 -41.39 6.45 -15.95
CA MET A 600 -42.17 5.72 -16.94
C MET A 600 -43.02 4.60 -16.31
N MET A 601 -42.48 3.85 -15.35
CA MET A 601 -43.23 2.80 -14.63
C MET A 601 -44.36 3.37 -13.77
N ASN A 602 -44.14 4.54 -13.15
CA ASN A 602 -45.18 5.31 -12.48
C ASN A 602 -46.32 5.68 -13.45
N THR A 603 -45.95 6.13 -14.66
CA THR A 603 -46.92 6.49 -15.71
C THR A 603 -47.74 5.27 -16.17
N LEU A 604 -47.11 4.10 -16.25
CA LEU A 604 -47.75 2.83 -16.60
C LEU A 604 -48.55 2.18 -15.44
N ARG A 605 -48.58 2.82 -14.25
CA ARG A 605 -49.28 2.36 -13.05
C ARG A 605 -48.89 0.94 -12.61
N VAL A 606 -47.62 0.58 -12.77
CA VAL A 606 -47.08 -0.68 -12.24
C VAL A 606 -47.03 -0.60 -10.71
N PRO A 607 -47.63 -1.55 -9.96
CA PRO A 607 -47.54 -1.61 -8.50
C PRO A 607 -46.09 -1.75 -8.01
N ASP A 608 -45.79 -1.19 -6.83
CA ASP A 608 -44.42 -1.19 -6.31
C ASP A 608 -43.96 -2.58 -5.86
N ASP A 609 -44.90 -3.43 -5.41
CA ASP A 609 -44.70 -4.77 -4.85
C ASP A 609 -44.66 -5.88 -5.92
N GLN A 610 -44.94 -5.57 -7.18
CA GLN A 610 -44.92 -6.55 -8.27
C GLN A 610 -43.57 -6.60 -8.99
N PRO A 611 -42.99 -7.79 -9.20
CA PRO A 611 -41.81 -7.97 -10.03
C PRO A 611 -42.01 -7.45 -11.47
N ILE A 612 -41.04 -6.69 -11.96
CA ILE A 612 -41.01 -6.14 -13.30
C ILE A 612 -40.40 -7.17 -14.26
N GLU A 613 -41.24 -7.89 -14.98
CA GLU A 613 -40.81 -8.79 -16.06
C GLU A 613 -40.75 -8.04 -17.41
N SER A 614 -39.68 -7.29 -17.64
CA SER A 614 -39.48 -6.55 -18.89
C SER A 614 -38.08 -6.74 -19.47
N LYS A 615 -38.01 -7.28 -20.70
CA LYS A 615 -36.75 -7.41 -21.46
C LYS A 615 -36.01 -6.09 -21.63
N MET A 616 -36.73 -4.98 -21.69
CA MET A 616 -36.14 -3.64 -21.81
C MET A 616 -35.42 -3.24 -20.51
N VAL A 617 -36.02 -3.50 -19.35
CA VAL A 617 -35.41 -3.18 -18.04
C VAL A 617 -34.19 -4.08 -17.79
N THR A 618 -34.28 -5.38 -18.09
CA THR A 618 -33.13 -6.30 -18.00
C THR A 618 -31.97 -5.84 -18.89
N ARG A 619 -32.25 -5.39 -20.12
CA ARG A 619 -31.21 -4.83 -21.02
C ARG A 619 -30.62 -3.53 -20.49
N ALA A 620 -31.43 -2.67 -19.87
CA ALA A 620 -30.95 -1.43 -19.27
C ALA A 620 -29.98 -1.69 -18.11
N ILE A 621 -30.29 -2.65 -17.23
CA ILE A 621 -29.40 -3.07 -16.13
C ILE A 621 -28.08 -3.63 -16.69
N LEU A 622 -28.15 -4.54 -17.68
CA LEU A 622 -26.95 -5.09 -18.31
C LEU A 622 -26.09 -3.99 -18.97
N SER A 623 -26.75 -3.03 -19.64
CA SER A 623 -26.06 -1.89 -20.26
C SER A 623 -25.39 -0.99 -19.22
N ALA A 624 -26.05 -0.70 -18.09
CA ALA A 624 -25.47 0.10 -17.02
C ALA A 624 -24.23 -0.58 -16.43
N GLN A 625 -24.33 -1.88 -16.12
CA GLN A 625 -23.18 -2.66 -15.63
C GLN A 625 -22.03 -2.67 -16.64
N THR A 626 -22.32 -2.89 -17.93
CA THR A 626 -21.29 -2.90 -18.99
C THR A 626 -20.59 -1.55 -19.14
N GLN A 627 -21.32 -0.44 -19.00
CA GLN A 627 -20.75 0.91 -19.06
C GLN A 627 -19.80 1.18 -17.87
N VAL A 628 -20.15 0.71 -16.67
CA VAL A 628 -19.27 0.81 -15.49
C VAL A 628 -18.02 -0.05 -15.67
N GLU A 629 -18.15 -1.27 -16.21
CA GLU A 629 -16.99 -2.12 -16.54
C GLU A 629 -16.05 -1.44 -17.55
N GLN A 630 -16.60 -0.84 -18.61
CA GLN A 630 -15.81 -0.09 -19.61
C GLN A 630 -15.13 1.14 -19.01
N GLN A 631 -15.84 1.90 -18.17
CA GLN A 631 -15.26 3.04 -17.48
C GLN A 631 -14.10 2.62 -16.58
N ASN A 632 -14.28 1.56 -15.78
CA ASN A 632 -13.22 1.02 -14.93
C ASN A 632 -12.01 0.52 -15.76
N HIS A 633 -12.25 -0.11 -16.92
CA HIS A 633 -11.20 -0.52 -17.84
C HIS A 633 -10.40 0.66 -18.37
N GLU A 634 -11.06 1.72 -18.85
CA GLU A 634 -10.36 2.92 -19.35
C GLU A 634 -9.58 3.63 -18.23
N VAL A 635 -10.12 3.72 -17.01
CA VAL A 635 -9.38 4.27 -15.85
C VAL A 635 -8.07 3.51 -15.61
N ARG A 636 -8.09 2.17 -15.59
CA ARG A 636 -6.87 1.36 -15.40
C ARG A 636 -5.87 1.54 -16.51
N LYS A 637 -6.37 1.55 -17.74
CA LYS A 637 -5.55 1.72 -18.94
C LYS A 637 -4.88 3.09 -18.92
N ASP A 638 -5.58 4.15 -18.54
CA ASP A 638 -5.00 5.48 -18.42
C ASP A 638 -4.00 5.57 -17.27
N VAL A 639 -4.30 5.00 -16.09
CA VAL A 639 -3.35 4.90 -14.97
C VAL A 639 -2.05 4.21 -15.41
N LEU A 640 -2.15 3.09 -16.14
CA LEU A 640 -1.00 2.39 -16.69
C LEU A 640 -0.24 3.23 -17.71
N LYS A 641 -0.91 3.88 -18.67
CA LYS A 641 -0.25 4.70 -19.71
C LYS A 641 0.65 5.79 -19.11
N TYR A 642 0.15 6.52 -18.10
CA TYR A 642 0.95 7.55 -17.43
C TYR A 642 2.10 6.93 -16.64
N ASP A 643 1.88 5.82 -15.92
CA ASP A 643 2.96 5.12 -15.21
C ASP A 643 3.96 4.45 -16.16
N GLU A 644 3.65 4.14 -17.43
CA GLU A 644 4.65 3.61 -18.38
C GLU A 644 5.76 4.63 -18.67
N VAL A 645 5.44 5.93 -18.69
CA VAL A 645 6.42 7.00 -18.84
C VAL A 645 7.33 7.04 -17.61
N LEU A 646 6.72 7.12 -16.41
CA LEU A 646 7.46 7.11 -15.14
C LEU A 646 8.25 5.82 -14.93
N ASN A 647 7.74 4.67 -15.36
CA ASN A 647 8.39 3.37 -15.19
C ASN A 647 9.73 3.31 -15.95
N ARG A 648 9.81 3.87 -17.16
CA ARG A 648 11.07 3.94 -17.91
C ARG A 648 12.10 4.78 -17.18
N GLN A 649 11.70 5.95 -16.68
CA GLN A 649 12.56 6.85 -15.92
C GLN A 649 13.02 6.21 -14.60
N ARG A 650 12.07 5.64 -13.87
CA ARG A 650 12.28 4.93 -12.60
C ARG A 650 13.24 3.75 -12.76
N THR A 651 13.13 2.98 -13.83
CA THR A 651 14.04 1.85 -14.09
C THR A 651 15.49 2.33 -14.18
N VAL A 652 15.74 3.40 -14.93
CA VAL A 652 17.09 3.99 -15.05
C VAL A 652 17.61 4.43 -13.68
N ILE A 653 16.82 5.18 -12.92
CA ILE A 653 17.22 5.67 -11.59
C ILE A 653 17.44 4.51 -10.61
N TYR A 654 16.55 3.52 -10.59
CA TYR A 654 16.65 2.40 -9.66
C TYR A 654 17.82 1.48 -9.99
N ASP A 655 18.13 1.27 -11.28
CA ASP A 655 19.31 0.52 -11.70
C ASP A 655 20.60 1.24 -11.28
N GLU A 656 20.68 2.57 -11.47
CA GLU A 656 21.83 3.36 -11.01
C GLU A 656 21.97 3.33 -9.48
N ARG A 657 20.88 3.52 -8.74
CA ARG A 657 20.86 3.36 -7.27
C ARG A 657 21.37 2.00 -6.84
N ARG A 658 20.93 0.94 -7.52
CA ARG A 658 21.30 -0.43 -7.19
C ARG A 658 22.81 -0.66 -7.39
N LYS A 659 23.39 -0.15 -8.48
CA LYS A 659 24.85 -0.22 -8.72
C LYS A 659 25.64 0.44 -7.58
N VAL A 660 25.18 1.61 -7.12
CA VAL A 660 25.79 2.34 -6.00
C VAL A 660 25.70 1.52 -4.70
N LEU A 661 24.52 0.97 -4.39
CA LEU A 661 24.27 0.18 -3.17
C LEU A 661 25.02 -1.17 -3.16
N ASP A 662 25.18 -1.80 -4.32
CA ASP A 662 25.94 -3.06 -4.43
C ASP A 662 27.46 -2.85 -4.37
N GLY A 663 27.93 -1.60 -4.26
CA GLY A 663 29.33 -1.27 -4.07
C GLY A 663 30.15 -1.38 -5.36
N ALA A 664 29.53 -1.19 -6.52
CA ALA A 664 30.26 -1.14 -7.79
C ALA A 664 31.32 -0.03 -7.77
N ASP A 665 32.41 -0.22 -8.52
CA ASP A 665 33.37 0.84 -8.76
C ASP A 665 32.78 1.86 -9.72
N LEU A 666 32.54 3.07 -9.23
CA LEU A 666 31.91 4.16 -10.00
C LEU A 666 32.94 5.11 -10.58
N HIS A 667 34.24 4.86 -10.41
CA HIS A 667 35.29 5.80 -10.79
C HIS A 667 35.23 6.22 -12.26
N GLU A 668 35.13 5.25 -13.18
CA GLU A 668 35.04 5.55 -14.62
C GLU A 668 33.77 6.33 -14.97
N GLN A 669 32.66 6.00 -14.30
CA GLN A 669 31.39 6.70 -14.48
C GLN A 669 31.49 8.14 -13.99
N VAL A 670 32.07 8.37 -12.80
CA VAL A 670 32.26 9.69 -12.22
C VAL A 670 33.22 10.52 -13.08
N ARG A 671 34.31 9.94 -13.59
CA ARG A 671 35.20 10.63 -14.53
C ARG A 671 34.46 11.06 -15.80
N THR A 672 33.62 10.18 -16.34
CA THR A 672 32.78 10.52 -17.49
C THR A 672 31.80 11.65 -17.16
N MET A 673 31.21 11.66 -15.96
CA MET A 673 30.35 12.78 -15.52
C MET A 673 31.12 14.10 -15.42
N VAL A 674 32.34 14.07 -14.89
CA VAL A 674 33.22 15.24 -14.82
C VAL A 674 33.51 15.77 -16.23
N ASP A 675 33.82 14.87 -17.16
CA ASP A 675 34.08 15.22 -18.56
C ASP A 675 32.86 15.84 -19.21
N ASP A 676 31.69 15.21 -19.07
CA ASP A 676 30.42 15.68 -19.61
C ASP A 676 30.06 17.09 -19.10
N VAL A 677 30.21 17.33 -17.79
CA VAL A 677 29.85 18.62 -17.17
C VAL A 677 30.79 19.73 -17.63
N VAL A 678 32.12 19.51 -17.58
CA VAL A 678 33.09 20.53 -18.02
C VAL A 678 32.97 20.77 -19.53
N ALA A 679 32.76 19.70 -20.31
CA ALA A 679 32.48 19.81 -21.74
C ALA A 679 31.25 20.67 -22.03
N ALA A 680 30.13 20.44 -21.32
CA ALA A 680 28.90 21.19 -21.53
C ALA A 680 29.05 22.69 -21.22
N TYR A 681 29.79 23.04 -20.16
CA TYR A 681 30.10 24.43 -19.82
C TYR A 681 30.92 25.12 -20.92
N VAL A 682 31.94 24.45 -21.46
CA VAL A 682 32.76 24.98 -22.56
C VAL A 682 31.96 25.08 -23.85
N ASP A 683 31.19 24.04 -24.20
CA ASP A 683 30.38 24.01 -25.41
C ASP A 683 29.31 25.12 -25.38
N GLY A 684 28.66 25.37 -24.24
CA GLY A 684 27.69 26.46 -24.07
C GLY A 684 28.33 27.85 -24.15
N ALA A 685 29.51 28.03 -23.57
CA ALA A 685 30.24 29.31 -23.63
C ALA A 685 30.84 29.60 -25.02
N THR A 686 30.99 28.59 -25.87
CA THR A 686 31.61 28.69 -27.21
C THR A 686 30.63 28.42 -28.36
N GLU A 687 29.33 28.30 -28.08
CA GLU A 687 28.30 27.94 -29.06
C GLU A 687 28.11 29.02 -30.14
N THR A 688 28.23 30.29 -29.75
CA THR A 688 28.01 31.45 -30.63
C THR A 688 29.14 32.47 -30.52
N GLY A 689 29.37 33.23 -31.59
CA GLY A 689 30.44 34.23 -31.64
C GLY A 689 31.80 33.68 -32.07
N TYR A 690 32.76 34.59 -32.24
CA TYR A 690 34.17 34.23 -32.46
C TYR A 690 34.91 34.18 -31.12
N ALA A 691 36.15 33.68 -31.12
CA ALA A 691 36.92 33.51 -29.88
C ALA A 691 37.06 34.81 -29.04
N GLU A 692 37.07 35.96 -29.70
CA GLU A 692 37.08 37.31 -29.10
C GLU A 692 35.78 37.65 -28.34
N ASP A 693 34.65 37.07 -28.76
CA ASP A 693 33.32 37.34 -28.24
C ASP A 693 32.94 36.40 -27.08
N TRP A 694 33.75 35.38 -26.81
CA TRP A 694 33.47 34.42 -25.73
C TRP A 694 33.66 35.04 -24.35
N ASP A 695 32.66 34.89 -23.48
CA ASP A 695 32.70 35.34 -22.09
C ASP A 695 33.46 34.33 -21.22
N LEU A 696 34.79 34.41 -21.26
CA LEU A 696 35.66 33.56 -20.45
C LEU A 696 35.55 33.86 -18.95
N GLU A 697 35.14 35.07 -18.55
CA GLU A 697 34.92 35.41 -17.14
C GLU A 697 33.71 34.66 -16.56
N GLN A 698 32.61 34.62 -17.31
CA GLN A 698 31.42 33.85 -16.95
C GLN A 698 31.73 32.35 -16.90
N LEU A 699 32.44 31.82 -17.90
CA LEU A 699 32.88 30.42 -17.92
C LEU A 699 33.74 30.07 -16.69
N TRP A 700 34.75 30.89 -16.36
CA TRP A 700 35.60 30.65 -15.18
C TRP A 700 34.82 30.76 -13.87
N THR A 701 33.83 31.66 -13.80
CA THR A 701 32.97 31.80 -12.63
C THR A 701 32.14 30.53 -12.40
N GLY A 702 31.55 29.98 -13.47
CA GLY A 702 30.83 28.71 -13.43
C GLY A 702 31.73 27.53 -13.02
N LEU A 703 32.89 27.38 -13.67
CA LEU A 703 33.82 26.27 -13.39
C LEU A 703 34.38 26.32 -11.96
N LYS A 704 34.67 27.51 -11.41
CA LYS A 704 35.12 27.67 -10.02
C LYS A 704 34.08 27.27 -8.98
N ALA A 705 32.79 27.31 -9.31
CA ALA A 705 31.76 26.79 -8.44
C ALA A 705 31.77 25.25 -8.39
N LEU A 706 32.22 24.60 -9.45
CA LEU A 706 32.28 23.14 -9.57
C LEU A 706 33.56 22.55 -8.97
N TYR A 707 34.73 23.09 -9.32
CA TYR A 707 36.02 22.54 -8.91
C TYR A 707 37.09 23.63 -8.75
N PRO A 708 38.21 23.36 -8.06
CA PRO A 708 39.29 24.33 -7.91
C PRO A 708 40.10 24.46 -9.21
N VAL A 709 39.60 25.30 -10.13
CA VAL A 709 40.25 25.61 -11.42
C VAL A 709 41.67 26.10 -11.16
N GLY A 710 42.65 25.44 -11.78
CA GLY A 710 44.07 25.72 -11.60
C GLY A 710 44.54 26.99 -12.30
N PRO A 711 44.52 27.02 -13.65
CA PRO A 711 45.04 28.15 -14.42
C PRO A 711 44.08 29.35 -14.34
N THR A 712 44.66 30.54 -14.29
CA THR A 712 43.94 31.77 -14.60
C THR A 712 43.63 31.84 -16.10
N ILE A 713 42.69 32.71 -16.49
CA ILE A 713 42.32 32.89 -17.91
C ILE A 713 43.57 33.23 -18.73
N ASP A 714 44.37 34.19 -18.28
CA ASP A 714 45.60 34.63 -18.93
C ASP A 714 46.62 33.50 -19.06
N GLU A 715 46.83 32.71 -18.00
CA GLU A 715 47.76 31.57 -18.02
C GLU A 715 47.33 30.49 -19.02
N LEU A 716 46.03 30.25 -19.17
CA LEU A 716 45.52 29.27 -20.12
C LEU A 716 45.63 29.78 -21.57
N VAL A 717 45.31 31.05 -21.81
CA VAL A 717 45.47 31.70 -23.12
C VAL A 717 46.95 31.70 -23.54
N ASP A 718 47.87 31.99 -22.63
CA ASP A 718 49.32 31.92 -22.87
C ASP A 718 49.76 30.48 -23.24
N GLN A 719 49.25 29.47 -22.53
CA GLN A 719 49.63 28.07 -22.73
C GLN A 719 49.10 27.48 -24.04
N VAL A 720 47.88 27.84 -24.43
CA VAL A 720 47.12 27.13 -25.47
C VAL A 720 46.99 27.96 -26.75
N ALA A 721 47.07 29.30 -26.65
CA ALA A 721 46.83 30.25 -27.74
C ALA A 721 47.91 31.35 -27.84
N GLY A 722 49.08 31.16 -27.22
CA GLY A 722 50.23 32.06 -27.38
C GLY A 722 50.03 33.48 -26.85
N GLY A 723 49.03 33.69 -25.98
CA GLY A 723 48.74 34.96 -25.31
C GLY A 723 47.66 35.83 -25.97
N GLU A 724 47.08 35.39 -27.10
CA GLU A 724 45.97 36.08 -27.75
C GLU A 724 44.70 35.21 -27.74
N GLN A 725 43.61 35.74 -27.17
CA GLN A 725 42.33 35.04 -27.08
C GLN A 725 41.75 34.66 -28.45
N THR A 726 42.07 35.42 -29.50
CA THR A 726 41.69 35.18 -30.91
C THR A 726 42.10 33.81 -31.43
N ASP A 727 43.21 33.27 -30.91
CA ASP A 727 43.80 32.02 -31.39
C ASP A 727 43.26 30.80 -30.64
N LEU A 728 42.34 30.99 -29.67
CA LEU A 728 41.65 29.90 -29.00
C LEU A 728 40.64 29.22 -29.94
N THR A 729 40.63 27.89 -29.90
CA THR A 729 39.60 27.08 -30.53
C THR A 729 38.74 26.39 -29.46
N PRO A 730 37.47 26.06 -29.74
CA PRO A 730 36.63 25.36 -28.77
C PRO A 730 37.28 24.04 -28.32
N GLY A 731 37.88 23.30 -29.27
CA GLY A 731 38.55 22.04 -28.98
C GLY A 731 39.79 22.20 -28.11
N SER A 732 40.62 23.23 -28.33
CA SER A 732 41.82 23.45 -27.53
C SER A 732 41.49 23.94 -26.11
N LEU A 733 40.49 24.81 -25.97
CA LEU A 733 39.97 25.26 -24.66
C LEU A 733 39.38 24.08 -23.87
N LYS A 734 38.55 23.27 -24.53
CA LYS A 734 37.91 22.08 -23.93
C LYS A 734 38.95 21.09 -23.44
N GLN A 735 39.95 20.74 -24.27
CA GLN A 735 40.98 19.78 -23.87
C GLN A 735 41.80 20.30 -22.68
N ALA A 736 42.18 21.58 -22.68
CA ALA A 736 42.95 22.17 -21.60
C ALA A 736 42.21 22.14 -20.25
N LEU A 737 40.90 22.44 -20.26
CA LEU A 737 40.07 22.41 -19.06
C LEU A 737 39.76 20.97 -18.60
N LEU A 738 39.64 20.01 -19.53
CA LEU A 738 39.51 18.59 -19.20
C LEU A 738 40.78 18.04 -18.53
N ASP A 739 41.96 18.41 -19.06
CA ASP A 739 43.24 18.03 -18.45
C ASP A 739 43.39 18.65 -17.04
N ASP A 740 42.93 19.89 -16.84
CA ASP A 740 42.94 20.58 -15.54
C ASP A 740 42.05 19.90 -14.50
N VAL A 741 40.80 19.58 -14.86
CA VAL A 741 39.86 18.93 -13.94
C VAL A 741 40.29 17.49 -13.60
N HIS A 742 40.90 16.76 -14.54
CA HIS A 742 41.50 15.44 -14.26
C HIS A 742 42.65 15.54 -13.28
N ARG A 743 43.51 16.55 -13.41
CA ARG A 743 44.58 16.82 -12.44
C ARG A 743 44.01 17.15 -11.07
N ALA A 744 43.02 18.04 -11.01
CA ALA A 744 42.37 18.42 -9.75
C ALA A 744 41.72 17.21 -9.06
N TYR A 745 41.11 16.31 -9.84
CA TYR A 745 40.53 15.08 -9.33
C TYR A 745 41.58 14.11 -8.80
N ALA A 746 42.68 13.92 -9.53
CA ALA A 746 43.80 13.09 -9.08
C ALA A 746 44.44 13.63 -7.79
N ASP A 747 44.60 14.96 -7.67
CA ASP A 747 45.07 15.61 -6.45
C ASP A 747 44.12 15.41 -5.27
N ARG A 748 42.80 15.43 -5.55
CA ARG A 748 41.76 15.17 -4.55
C ARG A 748 41.81 13.72 -4.08
N GLU A 749 41.90 12.76 -5.00
CA GLU A 749 42.03 11.33 -4.68
C GLU A 749 43.33 11.04 -3.91
N ALA A 750 44.45 11.67 -4.28
CA ALA A 750 45.71 11.52 -3.58
C ALA A 750 45.66 12.05 -2.13
N LYS A 751 44.90 13.12 -1.88
CA LYS A 751 44.71 13.70 -0.53
C LYS A 751 43.82 12.83 0.37
N LEU A 752 42.78 12.23 -0.19
CA LEU A 752 41.80 11.44 0.57
C LEU A 752 42.17 9.95 0.66
N GLY A 753 42.90 9.44 -0.33
CA GLY A 753 43.11 8.02 -0.57
C GLY A 753 42.00 7.41 -1.43
N ALA A 754 42.36 6.43 -2.27
CA ALA A 754 41.45 5.83 -3.24
C ALA A 754 40.19 5.21 -2.61
N GLU A 755 40.34 4.49 -1.50
CA GLU A 755 39.21 3.82 -0.83
C GLU A 755 38.18 4.83 -0.27
N VAL A 756 38.67 5.93 0.32
CA VAL A 756 37.84 7.03 0.83
C VAL A 756 37.17 7.79 -0.31
N MET A 757 37.89 7.99 -1.42
CA MET A 757 37.36 8.66 -2.61
C MET A 757 36.20 7.86 -3.24
N ARG A 758 36.35 6.55 -3.39
CA ARG A 758 35.27 5.67 -3.90
C ARG A 758 34.03 5.68 -2.99
N GLU A 759 34.21 5.73 -1.67
CA GLU A 759 33.07 5.85 -0.74
C GLU A 759 32.40 7.24 -0.81
N LEU A 760 33.19 8.31 -0.96
CA LEU A 760 32.66 9.65 -1.19
C LEU A 760 31.82 9.72 -2.47
N GLU A 761 32.31 9.14 -3.56
CA GLU A 761 31.59 9.03 -4.84
C GLU A 761 30.22 8.38 -4.68
N ARG A 762 30.17 7.23 -4.02
CA ARG A 762 28.92 6.52 -3.75
C ARG A 762 27.93 7.38 -2.97
N ARG A 763 28.37 8.00 -1.88
CA ARG A 763 27.49 8.79 -1.00
C ARG A 763 26.99 10.06 -1.65
N VAL A 764 27.87 10.77 -2.36
CA VAL A 764 27.49 11.98 -3.11
C VAL A 764 26.45 11.62 -4.17
N LEU A 765 26.74 10.62 -5.01
CA LEU A 765 25.85 10.26 -6.11
C LEU A 765 24.49 9.77 -5.61
N LEU A 766 24.46 8.92 -4.56
CA LEU A 766 23.21 8.43 -3.98
C LEU A 766 22.34 9.57 -3.43
N SER A 767 22.95 10.48 -2.67
CA SER A 767 22.26 11.61 -2.03
C SER A 767 21.72 12.62 -3.05
N VAL A 768 22.54 13.00 -4.04
CA VAL A 768 22.13 13.94 -5.10
C VAL A 768 21.02 13.34 -5.94
N MET A 769 21.17 12.07 -6.36
CA MET A 769 20.16 11.36 -7.14
C MET A 769 18.84 11.22 -6.38
N ASP A 770 18.86 10.90 -5.08
CA ASP A 770 17.64 10.82 -4.27
C ASP A 770 16.92 12.14 -4.16
N ARG A 771 17.65 13.23 -3.93
CA ARG A 771 17.03 14.55 -3.83
C ARG A 771 16.43 14.97 -5.18
N LYS A 772 17.19 14.90 -6.26
CA LYS A 772 16.74 15.26 -7.61
C LYS A 772 15.58 14.39 -8.10
N TRP A 773 15.61 13.10 -7.82
CA TRP A 773 14.50 12.21 -8.16
C TRP A 773 13.22 12.55 -7.41
N ARG A 774 13.30 12.88 -6.11
CA ARG A 774 12.13 13.33 -5.34
C ARG A 774 11.57 14.64 -5.86
N GLU A 775 12.43 15.61 -6.19
CA GLU A 775 12.04 16.87 -6.83
C GLU A 775 11.32 16.57 -8.16
N HIS A 776 11.88 15.71 -9.00
CA HIS A 776 11.27 15.30 -10.27
C HIS A 776 9.92 14.60 -10.10
N LEU A 777 9.76 13.72 -9.11
CA LEU A 777 8.47 13.08 -8.82
C LEU A 777 7.40 14.10 -8.41
N TYR A 778 7.78 15.12 -7.63
CA TYR A 778 6.88 16.22 -7.27
C TYR A 778 6.42 16.96 -8.53
N GLU A 779 7.35 17.36 -9.40
CA GLU A 779 7.02 18.04 -10.65
C GLU A 779 6.15 17.18 -11.59
N MET A 780 6.44 15.88 -11.68
CA MET A 780 5.68 14.95 -12.52
C MET A 780 4.23 14.78 -12.05
N ASP A 781 3.97 14.89 -10.74
CA ASP A 781 2.60 14.89 -10.20
C ASP A 781 1.84 16.16 -10.65
N TYR A 782 2.46 17.35 -10.61
CA TYR A 782 1.84 18.57 -11.12
C TYR A 782 1.61 18.51 -12.63
N LEU A 783 2.59 18.03 -13.38
CA LEU A 783 2.49 17.87 -14.82
C LEU A 783 1.28 16.98 -15.16
N ARG A 784 1.15 15.84 -14.48
CA ARG A 784 0.03 14.91 -14.69
C ARG A 784 -1.34 15.55 -14.37
N ALA A 785 -1.43 16.36 -13.31
CA ALA A 785 -2.66 17.05 -12.95
C ALA A 785 -3.05 18.12 -14.01
N GLY A 786 -2.07 18.86 -14.53
CA GLY A 786 -2.27 19.96 -15.48
C GLY A 786 -2.46 19.53 -16.94
N ILE A 787 -1.90 18.39 -17.37
CA ILE A 787 -1.81 18.02 -18.79
C ILE A 787 -3.18 17.85 -19.49
N HIS A 788 -4.22 17.50 -18.73
CA HIS A 788 -5.56 17.29 -19.25
C HIS A 788 -6.20 18.57 -19.83
N LEU A 789 -5.75 19.76 -19.40
CA LEU A 789 -6.21 21.03 -19.96
C LEU A 789 -5.75 21.23 -21.41
N ARG A 790 -4.66 20.57 -21.83
CA ARG A 790 -4.16 20.62 -23.21
C ARG A 790 -4.96 19.79 -24.19
N ALA A 791 -5.78 18.85 -23.69
CA ALA A 791 -6.74 18.11 -24.51
C ALA A 791 -7.73 19.04 -25.24
N MET A 792 -7.96 20.24 -24.72
CA MET A 792 -8.80 21.27 -25.36
C MET A 792 -8.23 21.75 -26.71
N ALA A 793 -6.94 21.56 -26.96
CA ALA A 793 -6.26 21.95 -28.22
C ALA A 793 -6.14 20.79 -29.24
N ASN A 794 -6.93 19.72 -29.12
CA ASN A 794 -6.86 18.51 -29.98
C ASN A 794 -5.48 17.81 -29.99
N ARG A 795 -4.67 17.96 -28.94
CA ARG A 795 -3.42 17.21 -28.75
C ARG A 795 -3.66 16.04 -27.79
N ASP A 796 -2.98 14.91 -28.02
CA ASP A 796 -3.04 13.75 -27.12
C ASP A 796 -2.29 14.07 -25.82
N PRO A 797 -2.96 14.12 -24.66
CA PRO A 797 -2.33 14.46 -23.38
C PRO A 797 -1.19 13.52 -22.98
N VAL A 798 -1.26 12.23 -23.36
CA VAL A 798 -0.22 11.26 -22.99
C VAL A 798 1.06 11.50 -23.78
N VAL A 799 0.95 11.91 -25.03
CA VAL A 799 2.11 12.24 -25.87
C VAL A 799 2.80 13.51 -25.36
N GLU A 800 2.02 14.54 -25.00
CA GLU A 800 2.56 15.76 -24.41
C GLU A 800 3.20 15.48 -23.03
N TYR A 801 2.55 14.68 -22.18
CA TYR A 801 3.11 14.22 -20.91
C TYR A 801 4.43 13.47 -21.09
N GLN A 802 4.51 12.58 -22.09
CA GLN A 802 5.72 11.84 -22.38
C GLN A 802 6.86 12.75 -22.85
N ARG A 803 6.56 13.74 -23.70
CA ARG A 803 7.56 14.69 -24.21
C ARG A 803 8.10 15.57 -23.09
N GLU A 804 7.23 16.28 -22.38
CA GLU A 804 7.66 17.19 -21.31
C GLU A 804 8.29 16.43 -20.14
N GLY A 805 7.70 15.30 -19.76
CA GLY A 805 8.27 14.45 -18.72
C GLY A 805 9.65 13.91 -19.10
N TYR A 806 9.93 13.68 -20.39
CA TYR A 806 11.27 13.30 -20.86
C TYR A 806 12.25 14.47 -20.82
N ASP A 807 11.85 15.66 -21.26
CA ASP A 807 12.70 16.86 -21.23
C ASP A 807 13.08 17.21 -19.78
N MET A 808 12.12 17.13 -18.84
CA MET A 808 12.36 17.29 -17.40
C MET A 808 13.29 16.20 -16.84
N PHE A 809 13.15 14.96 -17.30
CA PHE A 809 14.01 13.87 -16.88
C PHE A 809 15.46 14.04 -17.35
N VAL A 810 15.68 14.50 -18.59
CA VAL A 810 17.03 14.83 -19.09
C VAL A 810 17.63 15.97 -18.28
N ALA A 811 16.88 17.06 -18.07
CA ALA A 811 17.32 18.17 -17.24
C ALA A 811 17.67 17.74 -15.80
N MET A 812 16.89 16.82 -15.22
CA MET A 812 17.17 16.23 -13.92
C MET A 812 18.48 15.42 -13.95
N LEU A 813 18.71 14.58 -14.97
CA LEU A 813 19.95 13.80 -15.10
C LEU A 813 21.18 14.71 -15.23
N ASP A 814 21.09 15.78 -16.02
CA ASP A 814 22.19 16.74 -16.18
C ASP A 814 22.45 17.48 -14.85
N GLY A 815 21.39 17.88 -14.15
CA GLY A 815 21.50 18.45 -12.80
C GLY A 815 22.10 17.50 -11.77
N ILE A 816 21.85 16.18 -11.88
CA ILE A 816 22.50 15.17 -11.02
C ILE A 816 24.01 15.13 -11.29
N LYS A 817 24.44 15.14 -12.56
CA LYS A 817 25.86 15.12 -12.90
C LYS A 817 26.56 16.37 -12.36
N GLU A 818 26.02 17.54 -12.64
CA GLU A 818 26.60 18.82 -12.26
C GLU A 818 26.76 18.96 -10.73
N GLU A 819 25.68 18.73 -9.98
CA GLU A 819 25.72 18.84 -8.52
C GLU A 819 26.62 17.75 -7.90
N SER A 820 26.65 16.54 -8.46
CA SER A 820 27.56 15.49 -8.00
C SER A 820 29.01 15.92 -8.16
N VAL A 821 29.40 16.46 -9.33
CA VAL A 821 30.75 17.00 -9.56
C VAL A 821 31.07 18.10 -8.55
N GLY A 822 30.16 19.06 -8.36
CA GLY A 822 30.34 20.14 -7.39
C GLY A 822 30.56 19.65 -5.95
N PHE A 823 29.77 18.68 -5.49
CA PHE A 823 29.94 18.10 -4.16
C PHE A 823 31.24 17.28 -4.05
N LEU A 824 31.64 16.55 -5.08
CA LEU A 824 32.87 15.73 -5.04
C LEU A 824 34.12 16.56 -4.76
N PHE A 825 34.22 17.75 -5.36
CA PHE A 825 35.39 18.62 -5.19
C PHE A 825 35.33 19.46 -3.92
N ASN A 826 34.15 19.97 -3.56
CA ASN A 826 34.01 21.02 -2.54
C ASN A 826 33.67 20.50 -1.14
N LEU A 827 33.15 19.28 -1.01
CA LEU A 827 32.66 18.81 0.28
C LEU A 827 33.82 18.46 1.23
N GLU A 828 33.81 19.01 2.44
CA GLU A 828 34.81 18.67 3.46
C GLU A 828 34.62 17.23 3.97
N VAL A 829 35.61 16.38 3.72
CA VAL A 829 35.65 15.01 4.24
C VAL A 829 36.48 15.00 5.51
N LYS A 830 35.92 14.46 6.59
CA LYS A 830 36.64 14.21 7.85
C LYS A 830 36.65 12.71 8.13
N THR A 831 37.78 12.21 8.61
CA THR A 831 37.88 10.83 9.07
C THR A 831 37.20 10.67 10.44
N LYS A 832 36.78 9.46 10.79
CA LYS A 832 36.13 9.17 12.09
C LYS A 832 37.02 9.53 13.28
N ASP A 833 38.34 9.33 13.16
CA ASP A 833 39.32 9.69 14.19
C ASP A 833 39.39 11.21 14.44
N GLU A 834 39.32 12.01 13.37
CA GLU A 834 39.27 13.48 13.45
C GLU A 834 37.95 13.95 14.06
N GLN A 835 36.83 13.28 13.77
CA GLN A 835 35.54 13.60 14.37
C GLN A 835 35.44 13.19 15.83
N GLU A 836 35.95 12.02 16.24
CA GLU A 836 35.98 11.64 17.65
C GLU A 836 36.87 12.59 18.45
N ALA A 837 37.98 13.06 17.87
CA ALA A 837 38.82 14.08 18.47
C ALA A 837 38.09 15.43 18.59
N GLU A 838 37.36 15.86 17.56
CA GLU A 838 36.59 17.12 17.57
C GLU A 838 35.35 17.04 18.50
N ALA A 839 34.67 15.89 18.55
CA ALA A 839 33.54 15.64 19.44
C ALA A 839 34.01 15.62 20.90
N LYS A 840 35.12 14.95 21.21
CA LYS A 840 35.77 15.02 22.53
C LYS A 840 36.21 16.45 22.86
N ALA A 841 36.73 17.21 21.90
CA ALA A 841 37.11 18.62 22.09
C ALA A 841 35.89 19.53 22.35
N LYS A 842 34.80 19.38 21.60
CA LYS A 842 33.54 20.11 21.80
C LYS A 842 32.84 19.73 23.10
N GLN A 843 32.88 18.45 23.48
CA GLN A 843 32.35 17.98 24.75
C GLN A 843 33.18 18.56 25.91
N ALA A 844 34.52 18.56 25.81
CA ALA A 844 35.38 19.20 26.78
C ALA A 844 35.16 20.72 26.86
N GLU A 845 34.91 21.40 25.73
CA GLU A 845 34.57 22.83 25.70
C GLU A 845 33.19 23.11 26.32
N ALA A 846 32.20 22.26 26.06
CA ALA A 846 30.87 22.37 26.64
C ALA A 846 30.90 22.10 28.15
N GLU A 847 31.66 21.10 28.60
CA GLU A 847 31.90 20.82 30.02
C GLU A 847 32.67 21.96 30.70
N ALA A 848 33.66 22.56 30.03
CA ALA A 848 34.37 23.74 30.52
C ALA A 848 33.46 24.98 30.63
N LYS A 849 32.57 25.22 29.65
CA LYS A 849 31.55 26.27 29.69
C LYS A 849 30.52 26.03 30.79
N ALA A 850 30.07 24.79 30.98
CA ALA A 850 29.16 24.42 32.06
C ALA A 850 29.80 24.59 33.44
N LEU A 851 31.09 24.23 33.58
CA LEU A 851 31.86 24.43 34.81
C LEU A 851 32.09 25.93 35.10
N ALA A 852 32.39 26.73 34.08
CA ALA A 852 32.53 28.18 34.22
C ALA A 852 31.19 28.83 34.63
N ALA A 853 30.07 28.42 34.04
CA ALA A 853 28.74 28.90 34.43
C ALA A 853 28.36 28.49 35.86
N ALA A 854 28.75 27.28 36.29
CA ALA A 854 28.55 26.81 37.66
C ALA A 854 29.41 27.59 38.67
N GLN A 855 30.65 27.91 38.33
CA GLN A 855 31.54 28.74 39.14
C GLN A 855 31.04 30.19 39.26
N GLU A 856 30.51 30.75 38.17
CA GLU A 856 29.90 32.09 38.17
C GLU A 856 28.61 32.13 39.00
N GLY A 857 27.79 31.08 38.94
CA GLY A 857 26.62 30.89 39.80
C GLY A 857 27.00 30.78 41.28
N THR A 858 28.07 30.04 41.59
CA THR A 858 28.59 29.89 42.96
C THR A 858 29.14 31.20 43.51
N ALA A 859 29.87 31.98 42.69
CA ALA A 859 30.35 33.31 43.04
C ALA A 859 29.21 34.30 43.33
N LYS A 860 28.11 34.25 42.56
CA LYS A 860 26.90 35.07 42.80
C LYS A 860 26.20 34.69 44.11
N VAL A 861 26.18 33.40 44.47
CA VAL A 861 25.61 32.91 45.74
C VAL A 861 26.47 33.36 46.94
N LEU A 862 27.79 33.21 46.85
CA LEU A 862 28.73 33.67 47.89
C LEU A 862 28.69 35.19 48.07
N ALA A 863 28.57 35.97 46.99
CA ALA A 863 28.38 37.42 47.06
C ALA A 863 27.07 37.81 47.75
N ARG A 864 25.97 37.08 47.50
CA ARG A 864 24.70 37.26 48.22
C ARG A 864 24.81 36.91 49.70
N GLN A 865 25.52 35.84 50.04
CA GLN A 865 25.73 35.43 51.44
C GLN A 865 26.63 36.42 52.19
N ALA A 866 27.67 36.96 51.54
CA ALA A 866 28.51 38.01 52.12
C ALA A 866 27.75 39.34 52.31
N ALA A 867 26.86 39.68 51.38
CA ALA A 867 25.97 40.84 51.52
C ALA A 867 24.95 40.65 52.67
N ALA A 868 24.41 39.44 52.84
CA ALA A 868 23.52 39.10 53.95
C ALA A 868 24.24 39.11 55.31
N ALA A 869 25.51 38.66 55.37
CA ALA A 869 26.33 38.70 56.58
C ALA A 869 26.68 40.14 56.99
N LYS A 870 26.87 41.06 56.03
CA LYS A 870 27.06 42.50 56.31
C LYS A 870 25.79 43.19 56.82
N ALA A 871 24.61 42.69 56.48
CA ALA A 871 23.34 43.24 56.94
C ALA A 871 22.96 42.80 58.37
N ALA A 872 23.62 41.77 58.92
CA ALA A 872 23.30 41.19 60.24
C ALA A 872 24.20 41.69 61.39
N GLY A 873 25.06 42.68 61.17
CA GLY A 873 25.97 43.24 62.18
C GLY A 873 25.47 44.55 62.79
N GLY A 874 24.63 44.49 63.83
CA GLY A 874 24.29 45.67 64.64
C GLY A 874 23.39 45.38 65.85
N THR A 875 24.01 45.13 67.02
CA THR A 875 23.58 45.43 68.42
C THR A 875 22.18 44.95 68.88
N THR A 876 21.95 44.24 70.01
CA THR A 876 22.49 44.27 71.38
C THR A 876 22.14 42.99 72.18
N ALA A 877 22.94 42.75 73.24
CA ALA A 877 23.03 41.69 74.27
C ALA A 877 21.79 41.44 75.19
N PRO A 878 21.89 40.66 76.31
CA PRO A 878 22.44 39.30 76.53
C PRO A 878 21.43 38.35 77.22
N ALA A 879 21.71 37.04 77.21
CA ALA A 879 21.01 36.01 78.00
C ALA A 879 21.87 35.54 79.20
N PRO A 880 21.27 35.09 80.31
CA PRO A 880 21.92 34.15 81.22
C PRO A 880 21.42 32.71 80.98
N ALA A 881 22.34 31.75 81.12
CA ALA A 881 22.07 30.31 81.17
C ALA A 881 22.12 29.83 82.66
N PRO A 882 21.99 28.54 82.99
CA PRO A 882 21.26 27.41 82.38
C PRO A 882 20.39 26.66 83.45
N ALA A 883 19.58 25.66 83.04
CA ALA A 883 19.48 24.34 83.72
C ALA A 883 18.30 23.44 83.24
N THR A 884 18.62 22.15 83.16
CA THR A 884 17.82 20.95 83.46
C THR A 884 16.67 20.47 82.53
N THR A 885 16.89 19.28 81.96
CA THR A 885 15.93 18.21 81.58
C THR A 885 14.91 17.86 82.70
N PRO A 886 13.73 17.22 82.46
CA PRO A 886 13.48 16.10 81.51
C PRO A 886 12.12 16.10 80.73
N ALA A 887 11.95 15.07 79.88
CA ALA A 887 10.84 14.67 78.97
C ALA A 887 9.43 14.54 79.65
N PRO A 888 8.26 14.27 78.96
CA PRO A 888 8.08 13.56 77.66
C PRO A 888 6.88 13.94 76.73
N ALA A 889 6.84 13.24 75.57
CA ALA A 889 5.71 12.84 74.68
C ALA A 889 4.74 13.91 74.12
N THR A 890 4.57 14.05 72.80
CA THR A 890 3.58 13.27 72.02
C THR A 890 3.77 13.41 70.51
N ALA A 891 3.21 12.43 69.79
CA ALA A 891 3.50 12.05 68.42
C ALA A 891 2.93 12.96 67.31
N ARG A 892 3.66 13.07 66.19
CA ARG A 892 3.04 13.01 64.85
C ARG A 892 4.00 12.44 63.79
N ARG A 893 3.45 11.47 63.06
CA ARG A 893 4.09 10.56 62.09
C ARG A 893 4.74 11.27 60.91
N THR A 894 5.97 10.88 60.60
CA THR A 894 6.65 11.08 59.31
C THR A 894 6.35 9.91 58.36
N LYS A 895 6.16 10.24 57.07
CA LYS A 895 5.96 9.30 55.95
C LYS A 895 7.33 8.79 55.46
N PRO A 896 7.50 7.52 55.05
CA PRO A 896 8.82 6.97 54.74
C PRO A 896 9.35 7.43 53.38
N ALA A 897 10.68 7.56 53.31
CA ALA A 897 11.48 7.76 52.11
C ALA A 897 11.34 6.57 51.14
N ALA A 898 11.21 6.88 49.85
CA ALA A 898 11.36 5.92 48.77
C ALA A 898 12.86 5.74 48.44
N ALA A 899 13.24 4.49 48.24
CA ALA A 899 14.58 4.03 47.88
C ALA A 899 15.08 4.63 46.54
N PRO A 900 16.41 4.72 46.35
CA PRO A 900 16.99 5.17 45.09
C PRO A 900 16.71 4.16 43.98
N ALA A 901 16.24 4.65 42.83
CA ALA A 901 16.05 3.85 41.63
C ALA A 901 17.38 3.25 41.16
N ALA A 902 17.35 1.97 40.82
CA ALA A 902 18.44 1.24 40.17
C ALA A 902 18.81 1.90 38.82
N PRO A 903 20.08 1.84 38.40
CA PRO A 903 20.50 2.41 37.12
C PRO A 903 19.79 1.71 35.97
N ALA A 904 19.28 2.52 35.03
CA ALA A 904 18.70 2.03 33.80
C ALA A 904 19.70 1.14 33.05
N ALA A 905 19.21 -0.01 32.57
CA ALA A 905 19.95 -0.92 31.71
C ALA A 905 20.45 -0.17 30.46
N PRO A 906 21.65 -0.51 29.95
CA PRO A 906 22.21 0.16 28.78
C PRO A 906 21.27 -0.06 27.58
N VAL A 907 20.96 1.04 26.90
CA VAL A 907 20.31 1.03 25.60
C VAL A 907 21.12 0.12 24.69
N ALA A 908 20.45 -0.84 24.06
CA ALA A 908 21.06 -1.75 23.11
C ALA A 908 21.83 -0.95 22.04
N ALA A 909 23.09 -1.33 21.84
CA ALA A 909 23.93 -0.73 20.80
C ALA A 909 23.25 -0.89 19.43
N GLU A 910 23.22 0.20 18.66
CA GLU A 910 22.82 0.19 17.26
C GLU A 910 23.66 -0.85 16.49
N PRO A 911 23.08 -1.60 15.54
CA PRO A 911 23.85 -2.50 14.70
C PRO A 911 24.84 -1.68 13.86
N ALA A 912 26.12 -2.02 13.94
CA ALA A 912 27.14 -1.43 13.09
C ALA A 912 26.82 -1.70 11.60
N PRO A 913 26.94 -0.70 10.71
CA PRO A 913 26.75 -0.92 9.28
C PRO A 913 27.82 -1.88 8.76
N SER A 914 27.40 -2.99 8.15
CA SER A 914 28.31 -4.02 7.60
C SER A 914 28.91 -3.62 6.24
N GLY A 915 29.20 -2.34 6.03
CA GLY A 915 29.90 -1.87 4.84
C GLY A 915 31.36 -2.32 4.89
N THR A 916 31.84 -2.99 3.84
CA THR A 916 33.23 -3.46 3.73
C THR A 916 34.24 -2.34 3.43
N GLY A 917 33.91 -1.08 3.71
CA GLY A 917 34.73 0.10 3.44
C GLY A 917 34.92 0.98 4.68
N PRO A 918 35.77 2.02 4.62
CA PRO A 918 36.09 2.86 5.76
C PRO A 918 34.87 3.66 6.19
N GLU A 919 34.60 3.70 7.50
CA GLU A 919 33.50 4.50 8.05
C GLU A 919 33.83 6.00 7.94
N LEU A 920 33.24 6.64 6.93
CA LEU A 920 33.34 8.09 6.71
C LEU A 920 32.15 8.82 7.31
N ALA A 921 32.39 10.05 7.77
CA ALA A 921 31.35 10.96 8.19
C ALA A 921 31.55 12.29 7.47
N VAL A 922 30.58 12.61 6.62
CA VAL A 922 30.68 13.64 5.59
C VAL A 922 29.59 14.66 5.90
N LYS A 923 29.99 15.84 6.39
CA LYS A 923 29.06 16.84 6.90
C LYS A 923 28.08 17.27 5.80
N GLY A 924 26.79 16.96 5.98
CA GLY A 924 25.74 17.24 4.98
C GLY A 924 25.34 16.05 4.10
N LEU A 925 26.04 14.91 4.21
CA LEU A 925 25.69 13.62 3.60
C LEU A 925 25.52 12.51 4.66
N ASP A 926 25.31 12.89 5.92
CA ASP A 926 24.98 11.94 6.97
C ASP A 926 23.64 11.28 6.67
N GLN A 927 23.50 10.01 7.08
CA GLN A 927 22.28 9.24 6.87
C GLN A 927 21.10 10.04 7.44
N PRO A 928 20.13 10.50 6.61
CA PRO A 928 19.01 11.25 7.13
C PRO A 928 18.23 10.33 8.07
N ARG A 929 17.74 10.88 9.18
CA ARG A 929 16.81 10.14 10.04
C ARG A 929 15.67 9.62 9.17
N PRO A 930 15.27 8.34 9.32
CA PRO A 930 14.17 7.80 8.54
C PRO A 930 12.98 8.76 8.68
N PRO A 931 12.37 9.21 7.58
CA PRO A 931 11.38 10.27 7.60
C PRO A 931 10.26 9.90 8.57
N GLU A 932 10.09 10.71 9.61
CA GLU A 932 8.97 10.58 10.53
C GLU A 932 7.69 11.02 9.80
N ASN A 933 6.59 10.28 9.94
CA ASN A 933 5.27 10.54 9.33
C ASN A 933 5.11 10.23 7.83
N LEU A 934 5.72 9.15 7.34
CA LEU A 934 5.36 8.61 6.01
C LEU A 934 3.87 8.23 5.93
N THR A 935 3.23 8.61 4.83
CA THR A 935 1.85 8.23 4.50
C THR A 935 1.88 7.22 3.35
N TYR A 936 1.18 6.11 3.53
CA TYR A 936 1.07 5.04 2.53
C TYR A 936 -0.31 5.10 1.90
N SER A 937 -0.37 5.16 0.57
CA SER A 937 -1.61 5.11 -0.19
C SER A 937 -1.62 3.88 -1.09
N ALA A 938 -2.66 3.06 -0.96
CA ALA A 938 -2.84 1.83 -1.71
C ALA A 938 -4.34 1.65 -2.06
N PRO A 939 -4.66 0.88 -3.11
CA PRO A 939 -6.02 0.42 -3.34
C PRO A 939 -6.50 -0.43 -2.15
N SER A 940 -7.66 -0.10 -1.59
CA SER A 940 -8.35 -0.95 -0.61
C SER A 940 -9.75 -1.31 -1.11
N LEU A 941 -10.08 -2.61 -1.10
CA LEU A 941 -11.46 -3.07 -1.21
C LEU A 941 -12.24 -2.82 0.09
N ASP A 942 -11.51 -2.57 1.18
CA ASP A 942 -12.05 -2.22 2.48
C ASP A 942 -12.29 -0.71 2.56
N ALA A 943 -13.52 -0.32 2.89
CA ALA A 943 -13.89 1.07 3.14
C ALA A 943 -13.33 1.59 4.48
N SER A 944 -12.08 1.28 4.81
CA SER A 944 -11.37 1.84 5.96
C SER A 944 -10.33 2.85 5.50
N ALA A 945 -10.55 4.11 5.85
CA ALA A 945 -9.46 5.08 5.91
C ALA A 945 -8.39 4.55 6.88
N ALA A 946 -7.12 4.65 6.49
CA ALA A 946 -6.01 4.51 7.39
C ALA A 946 -6.11 5.61 8.46
N ASP A 947 -6.48 5.26 9.68
CA ASP A 947 -6.50 6.20 10.80
C ASP A 947 -5.55 5.69 11.88
N GLY A 948 -4.39 6.34 11.95
CA GLY A 948 -3.42 6.22 13.04
C GLY A 948 -3.97 6.89 14.29
N GLY A 949 -4.93 6.25 14.96
CA GLY A 949 -5.51 6.75 16.20
C GLY A 949 -6.24 5.65 16.94
N ARG A 950 -5.91 5.44 18.23
CA ARG A 950 -6.63 4.50 19.12
C ARG A 950 -8.12 4.89 19.22
N ALA A 951 -8.96 4.34 18.36
CA ALA A 951 -10.41 4.40 18.49
C ALA A 951 -10.90 3.36 19.50
N LYS A 952 -11.68 3.79 20.50
CA LYS A 952 -12.35 2.88 21.44
C LYS A 952 -13.34 2.00 20.69
N ALA A 953 -13.19 0.69 20.83
CA ALA A 953 -14.05 -0.33 20.22
C ALA A 953 -15.55 -0.08 20.49
N ALA A 954 -16.32 0.13 19.42
CA ALA A 954 -17.77 0.06 19.46
C ALA A 954 -18.21 -1.41 19.54
N LYS A 955 -19.04 -1.74 20.53
CA LYS A 955 -19.59 -3.09 20.70
C LYS A 955 -20.64 -3.36 19.62
N THR A 956 -20.33 -4.24 18.68
CA THR A 956 -21.31 -4.89 17.80
C THR A 956 -22.21 -5.79 18.64
N ALA A 957 -23.53 -5.68 18.46
CA ALA A 957 -24.52 -6.38 19.26
C ALA A 957 -24.66 -7.84 18.79
N THR A 958 -24.22 -8.78 19.61
CA THR A 958 -24.61 -10.20 19.51
C THR A 958 -25.86 -10.39 20.38
N VAL A 959 -27.01 -10.74 19.79
CA VAL A 959 -28.22 -11.03 20.56
C VAL A 959 -28.33 -12.54 20.75
N SER A 960 -27.67 -13.05 21.80
CA SER A 960 -28.06 -14.32 22.41
C SER A 960 -29.18 -14.05 23.41
N GLY A 961 -30.33 -14.70 23.24
CA GLY A 961 -31.52 -14.49 24.05
C GLY A 961 -31.34 -14.80 25.55
N THR A 962 -32.19 -14.15 26.35
CA THR A 962 -32.46 -14.34 27.80
C THR A 962 -31.49 -13.69 28.81
N LYS A 963 -31.63 -12.36 28.97
CA LYS A 963 -31.48 -11.69 30.28
C LYS A 963 -32.19 -10.33 30.23
N GLU A 964 -33.28 -10.19 30.99
CA GLU A 964 -34.01 -8.92 31.10
C GLU A 964 -33.09 -7.79 31.57
N THR A 965 -33.11 -6.65 30.87
CA THR A 965 -32.23 -5.52 31.20
C THR A 965 -32.69 -4.84 32.50
N PRO A 966 -31.83 -4.71 33.53
CA PRO A 966 -32.22 -4.13 34.82
C PRO A 966 -32.76 -2.70 34.68
N ARG A 967 -33.84 -2.36 35.40
CA ARG A 967 -34.56 -1.07 35.28
C ARG A 967 -33.69 0.19 35.42
N ASN A 968 -32.58 0.12 36.14
CA ASN A 968 -31.65 1.24 36.35
C ASN A 968 -30.40 1.21 35.47
N ALA A 969 -30.23 0.19 34.62
CA ALA A 969 -29.12 0.10 33.66
C ALA A 969 -29.30 1.13 32.52
N PRO A 970 -28.21 1.52 31.84
CA PRO A 970 -28.29 2.31 30.61
C PRO A 970 -29.17 1.60 29.58
N CYS A 971 -30.04 2.35 28.91
CA CYS A 971 -30.95 1.78 27.93
C CYS A 971 -30.18 1.23 26.71
N PRO A 972 -30.43 -0.01 26.26
CA PRO A 972 -29.69 -0.64 25.15
C PRO A 972 -29.79 0.10 23.81
N CYS A 973 -30.81 0.95 23.64
CA CYS A 973 -30.99 1.78 22.44
C CYS A 973 -29.96 2.93 22.30
N GLY A 974 -29.03 3.08 23.24
CA GLY A 974 -27.99 4.12 23.16
C GLY A 974 -28.46 5.54 23.53
N SER A 975 -29.68 5.70 24.05
CA SER A 975 -30.26 7.02 24.37
C SER A 975 -29.60 7.78 25.54
N GLY A 976 -28.63 7.17 26.22
CA GLY A 976 -27.99 7.72 27.42
C GLY A 976 -28.88 7.74 28.68
N LYS A 977 -30.16 7.38 28.58
CA LYS A 977 -31.12 7.32 29.71
C LYS A 977 -31.12 5.94 30.37
N LYS A 978 -31.59 5.86 31.62
CA LYS A 978 -31.86 4.57 32.30
C LYS A 978 -33.04 3.86 31.62
N TYR A 979 -33.01 2.52 31.54
CA TYR A 979 -34.02 1.70 30.88
C TYR A 979 -35.46 2.08 31.29
N LYS A 980 -35.71 2.28 32.60
CA LYS A 980 -37.03 2.71 33.12
C LYS A 980 -37.55 4.08 32.67
N GLN A 981 -36.69 4.91 32.09
CA GLN A 981 -37.04 6.25 31.57
C GLN A 981 -36.94 6.31 30.03
N CYS A 982 -36.86 5.15 29.40
CA CYS A 982 -36.89 4.98 27.96
C CYS A 982 -37.84 3.80 27.67
N HIS A 983 -37.34 2.67 27.15
CA HIS A 983 -38.16 1.51 26.76
C HIS A 983 -38.87 0.78 27.92
N GLY A 984 -38.49 1.03 29.18
CA GLY A 984 -39.18 0.51 30.37
C GLY A 984 -40.11 1.52 31.05
N GLY A 985 -40.43 2.63 30.39
CA GLY A 985 -41.32 3.68 30.90
C GLY A 985 -42.80 3.41 30.58
N ALA A 986 -43.71 3.79 31.47
CA ALA A 986 -45.15 3.51 31.41
C ALA A 986 -45.93 4.20 30.26
N GLY A 987 -45.24 4.65 29.21
CA GLY A 987 -45.83 5.28 28.02
C GLY A 987 -45.18 4.86 26.69
N ALA A 988 -44.37 3.79 26.69
CA ALA A 988 -43.80 3.20 25.49
C ALA A 988 -44.43 1.82 25.25
N ASN A 989 -45.58 1.80 24.59
CA ASN A 989 -46.07 0.67 23.80
C ASN A 989 -45.99 1.08 22.34
#